data_AF-A0A0D3KXM9-F1
#
_entry.id   AF-A0A0D3KXM9-F1
#
_cell.length_a   1.000
_cell.length_b   1.000
_cell.length_c   1.000
_cell.angle_alpha   90.00
_cell.angle_beta   90.00
_cell.angle_gamma   90.00
#
_symmetry.space_group_name_H-M   'P 1'
#
loop_
_entity.id
_entity.type
_entity.pdbx_description
1 polymer ?
#
loop_
_entity_poly.entity_id
_entity_poly.type
_entity_poly.pdbx_seq_one_letter_code
_entity_poly.pdbx_strand_id
1 'polypeptide(L)'
;MAALSCAVCPAEQCKMRDATTVRLMVRDHFCFKPERCALWAAIDEFNAAFDDVTIVASEEGKGSDIEWENTVAADVGTATVTGKGRFDVVTIKETFIPDLVEEAGNGGLAPLSQLDTDEWYADTYFEVREKLLSYEGKTFAVPLDADFASMHVLDSAIALGESPPETWGDFVELAVKYHGGDLNSDGQPDTGFCYTNSGDMWNFIKHHMLASMTQTRGTAQGYMFDTDSMEPTFAPAGRAVDVARERGVFAKIAAMVNALGEVKQAYMNVAEAKGNCILFLGHTAKLMYYDKAHPATTLPVPGSDLVLLRGSTTLKECNATSCPYARRASDGRLINRAPFVEAHFNLALSNLASPDAAAGAMRFFRFVQARRLNVMLESYCFDPWSSSQLDDSAWPSYLARFPDANKTVFEAKRSRTEEVLGSDNHNAVLPLRINGATEYEEEFERALDVAAAAVGDGNDSAVEDSLLQLIESFKATTDKFNRRFSSPDWQINIYRKSLGLAPVAPDKGSARRTAVIVASVIGGLMGLLLLLLVAWAARKKVRQIRRDRRAREEACERVIKEAVASLDRLDYPFVLVPASEFLAAGTMMPHESLRDEGKVLVLDSVEAVQASRKEHPIVFFSHQWTSFSSPDPDGTQYREMVTALRQVVALKGWEMERVRVWLDYSSIPQRHPGIQDLAIRTLSWYASQASAFIVVAPSCRHADLGTRCDASSYQRRMWCRAEQLCYSLRKGTGNMFLAADGTVAPVEASFFAEALHVFEGELTCCRLGHAGRPFCDRQSLVAPILGLYGAVCAKCETCAEGDPLGELSSHGNNGSGGGGGGEDGRGDGGGDGGERGSGGDGDKGGAPGASASVQTFLQEIEANRDQIFPPTFERVSAGPDGGRVVETVELFGDLVPRMKAHAKQGLLRHDLAADEETTLGIRFTIEHGSIERRSSRSPKGDTPSGRKQASKQGSIGLRRASGSALAPPPSVRCNPREP
;
A
#
# COMPACT_ATOMS: atom_id res chain seq x y z
N MET A 1 -61.85 6.76 59.26
CA MET A 1 -62.25 8.04 59.90
C MET A 1 -61.34 8.33 61.08
N ALA A 2 -60.41 9.28 60.93
CA ALA A 2 -59.88 10.15 61.99
C ALA A 2 -59.11 11.26 61.26
N ALA A 3 -59.61 12.48 61.35
CA ALA A 3 -59.12 13.65 60.65
C ALA A 3 -57.92 14.27 61.36
N LEU A 4 -56.89 14.63 60.61
CA LEU A 4 -55.88 15.61 61.02
C LEU A 4 -55.80 16.70 59.94
N SER A 5 -56.09 17.91 60.39
CA SER A 5 -56.33 19.12 59.62
C SER A 5 -55.07 19.63 58.91
N CYS A 6 -55.19 19.92 57.62
CA CYS A 6 -54.28 20.84 56.94
C CYS A 6 -55.01 22.18 56.74
N ALA A 7 -54.37 23.26 57.21
CA ALA A 7 -54.88 24.60 57.21
C ALA A 7 -54.83 25.24 55.81
N VAL A 8 -55.96 25.82 55.41
CA VAL A 8 -56.14 27.01 54.56
C VAL A 8 -55.10 27.20 53.43
N CYS A 9 -55.45 26.73 52.23
CA CYS A 9 -54.94 27.27 50.97
C CYS A 9 -56.07 28.10 50.31
N PRO A 10 -55.81 29.33 49.79
CA PRO A 10 -56.84 30.14 49.12
C PRO A 10 -57.35 29.46 47.85
N ALA A 11 -58.67 29.45 47.68
CA ALA A 11 -59.42 28.68 46.69
C ALA A 11 -59.25 29.10 45.20
N GLU A 12 -58.14 29.76 44.82
CA GLU A 12 -57.84 30.12 43.42
C GLU A 12 -56.56 29.48 42.86
N GLN A 13 -55.93 28.55 43.58
CA GLN A 13 -54.79 27.76 43.08
C GLN A 13 -54.98 26.24 43.06
N CYS A 14 -56.17 25.73 43.37
CA CYS A 14 -56.54 24.34 43.05
C CYS A 14 -57.03 24.26 41.59
N LYS A 15 -56.12 24.39 40.62
CA LYS A 15 -56.33 23.62 39.39
C LYS A 15 -56.30 22.16 39.83
N MET A 16 -57.41 21.43 39.65
CA MET A 16 -57.35 19.97 39.68
C MET A 16 -56.20 19.59 38.75
N ARG A 17 -55.09 19.08 39.29
CA ARG A 17 -54.09 18.44 38.44
C ARG A 17 -54.82 17.23 37.87
N ASP A 18 -54.91 17.15 36.55
CA ASP A 18 -55.35 15.94 35.89
C ASP A 18 -54.51 14.78 36.46
N ALA A 19 -55.15 13.67 36.80
CA ALA A 19 -54.47 12.51 37.38
C ALA A 19 -53.30 12.09 36.48
N THR A 20 -52.13 11.88 37.07
CA THR A 20 -50.94 11.49 36.32
C THR A 20 -51.13 10.07 35.80
N THR A 21 -51.11 9.88 34.49
CA THR A 21 -51.22 8.55 33.89
C THR A 21 -49.83 7.94 33.73
N VAL A 22 -49.64 6.71 34.22
CA VAL A 22 -48.44 5.90 34.04
C VAL A 22 -48.79 4.73 33.12
N ARG A 23 -48.12 4.64 31.98
CA ARG A 23 -48.37 3.58 30.99
C ARG A 23 -47.42 2.42 31.24
N LEU A 24 -47.97 1.23 31.45
CA LEU A 24 -47.21 0.02 31.79
C LEU A 24 -47.29 -1.00 30.65
N MET A 25 -46.13 -1.42 30.14
CA MET A 25 -46.02 -2.51 29.18
C MET A 25 -45.93 -3.84 29.93
N VAL A 26 -46.82 -4.78 29.63
CA VAL A 26 -46.85 -6.13 30.23
C VAL A 26 -46.70 -7.17 29.13
N ARG A 27 -45.89 -8.21 29.37
CA ARG A 27 -45.73 -9.33 28.41
C ARG A 27 -46.95 -10.26 28.39
N ASP A 28 -47.42 -10.63 27.19
CA ASP A 28 -48.62 -11.47 26.94
C ASP A 28 -48.54 -12.89 27.57
N HIS A 29 -47.36 -13.54 27.57
CA HIS A 29 -47.29 -15.00 27.74
C HIS A 29 -47.32 -15.56 29.19
N PHE A 30 -47.15 -14.73 30.22
CA PHE A 30 -47.00 -15.21 31.61
C PHE A 30 -48.29 -15.11 32.44
N CYS A 31 -49.26 -14.32 31.99
CA CYS A 31 -50.60 -14.29 32.58
C CYS A 31 -51.48 -15.34 31.87
N PHE A 32 -51.27 -16.64 32.14
CA PHE A 32 -52.01 -17.75 31.50
C PHE A 32 -53.55 -17.62 31.55
N LYS A 33 -54.09 -16.72 32.38
CA LYS A 33 -55.41 -16.08 32.24
C LYS A 33 -55.37 -14.63 32.79
N PRO A 34 -55.99 -13.62 32.14
CA PRO A 34 -56.03 -12.24 32.63
C PRO A 34 -56.60 -12.10 34.05
N GLU A 35 -57.57 -12.95 34.41
CA GLU A 35 -58.21 -13.00 35.73
C GLU A 35 -57.30 -13.54 36.86
N ARG A 36 -56.03 -13.89 36.56
CA ARG A 36 -55.12 -14.59 37.48
C ARG A 36 -53.71 -14.01 37.56
N CYS A 37 -53.46 -12.83 37.00
CA CYS A 37 -52.15 -12.20 37.13
C CYS A 37 -52.14 -11.25 38.33
N ALA A 38 -51.30 -11.58 39.32
CA ALA A 38 -51.09 -10.78 40.52
C ALA A 38 -50.78 -9.29 40.23
N LEU A 39 -50.12 -9.01 39.10
CA LEU A 39 -49.83 -7.63 38.69
C LEU A 39 -51.10 -6.86 38.29
N TRP A 40 -52.07 -7.50 37.61
CA TRP A 40 -53.34 -6.87 37.24
C TRP A 40 -54.18 -6.55 38.49
N ALA A 41 -54.24 -7.45 39.45
CA ALA A 41 -54.90 -7.20 40.74
C ALA A 41 -54.24 -6.02 41.48
N ALA A 42 -52.91 -5.96 41.50
CA ALA A 42 -52.19 -4.84 42.11
C ALA A 42 -52.44 -3.50 41.40
N ILE A 43 -52.62 -3.51 40.08
CA ILE A 43 -53.00 -2.32 39.28
C ILE A 43 -54.40 -1.83 39.66
N ASP A 44 -55.38 -2.73 39.69
CA ASP A 44 -56.76 -2.40 40.03
C ASP A 44 -56.88 -1.82 41.44
N GLU A 45 -56.20 -2.43 42.40
CA GLU A 45 -56.18 -1.94 43.78
C GLU A 45 -55.45 -0.61 43.92
N PHE A 46 -54.35 -0.40 43.20
CA PHE A 46 -53.64 0.87 43.20
C PHE A 46 -54.55 1.98 42.66
N ASN A 47 -55.19 1.74 41.51
CA ASN A 47 -56.11 2.69 40.89
C ASN A 47 -57.36 2.97 41.73
N ALA A 48 -57.79 2.01 42.56
CA ALA A 48 -58.86 2.23 43.53
C ALA A 48 -58.41 3.00 44.78
N ALA A 49 -57.13 2.86 45.18
CA ALA A 49 -56.58 3.47 46.38
C ALA A 49 -56.08 4.91 46.17
N PHE A 50 -55.73 5.29 44.94
CA PHE A 50 -55.14 6.57 44.60
C PHE A 50 -55.87 7.24 43.44
N ASP A 51 -56.28 8.50 43.63
CA ASP A 51 -57.05 9.30 42.67
C ASP A 51 -56.16 10.26 41.86
N ASP A 52 -54.92 10.48 42.31
CA ASP A 52 -53.96 11.40 41.70
C ASP A 52 -52.99 10.74 40.70
N VAL A 53 -52.92 9.41 40.69
CA VAL A 53 -52.11 8.60 39.76
C VAL A 53 -52.95 7.43 39.25
N THR A 54 -52.94 7.19 37.94
CA THR A 54 -53.62 6.04 37.31
C THR A 54 -52.63 5.22 36.50
N ILE A 55 -52.57 3.91 36.75
CA ILE A 55 -51.80 2.96 35.98
C ILE A 55 -52.66 2.41 34.84
N VAL A 56 -52.20 2.58 33.62
CA VAL A 56 -52.82 2.02 32.41
C VAL A 56 -51.87 1.01 31.82
N ALA A 57 -52.17 -0.27 31.97
CA ALA A 57 -51.36 -1.35 31.43
C ALA A 57 -51.89 -1.88 30.10
N SER A 58 -50.97 -2.30 29.22
CA SER A 58 -51.28 -2.95 27.95
C SER A 58 -50.44 -4.20 27.80
N GLU A 59 -51.07 -5.28 27.32
CA GLU A 59 -50.36 -6.49 26.91
C GLU A 59 -49.69 -6.24 25.56
N GLU A 60 -48.40 -6.53 25.48
CA GLU A 60 -47.57 -6.36 24.30
C GLU A 60 -46.66 -7.57 24.13
N GLY A 61 -46.17 -7.77 22.89
CA GLY A 61 -45.21 -8.81 22.57
C GLY A 61 -45.80 -10.22 22.57
N LYS A 62 -46.01 -10.78 21.38
CA LYS A 62 -46.30 -12.20 21.17
C LYS A 62 -45.03 -12.90 20.71
N GLY A 63 -44.72 -14.04 21.33
CA GLY A 63 -43.65 -14.94 20.89
C GLY A 63 -42.43 -15.02 21.82
N SER A 64 -41.24 -15.23 21.24
CA SER A 64 -40.01 -15.64 21.97
C SER A 64 -39.45 -14.55 22.88
N ASP A 65 -38.50 -14.92 23.76
CA ASP A 65 -37.79 -13.95 24.62
C ASP A 65 -37.05 -12.89 23.80
N ILE A 66 -36.47 -13.27 22.66
CA ILE A 66 -35.79 -12.36 21.73
C ILE A 66 -36.79 -11.36 21.12
N GLU A 67 -37.99 -11.83 20.72
CA GLU A 67 -39.03 -10.94 20.20
C GLU A 67 -39.52 -9.97 21.27
N TRP A 68 -39.58 -10.43 22.52
CA TRP A 68 -39.93 -9.59 23.67
C TRP A 68 -38.87 -8.52 23.95
N GLU A 69 -37.60 -8.89 24.03
CA GLU A 69 -36.48 -7.95 24.22
C GLU A 69 -36.49 -6.87 23.15
N ASN A 70 -36.63 -7.26 21.88
CA ASN A 70 -36.70 -6.32 20.75
C ASN A 70 -37.92 -5.38 20.86
N THR A 71 -39.05 -5.88 21.35
CA THR A 71 -40.27 -5.07 21.55
C THR A 71 -40.05 -4.01 22.62
N VAL A 72 -39.42 -4.38 23.74
CA VAL A 72 -39.07 -3.45 24.82
C VAL A 72 -38.04 -2.43 24.31
N ALA A 73 -36.95 -2.89 23.69
CA ALA A 73 -35.90 -2.03 23.14
C ALA A 73 -36.43 -1.01 22.13
N ALA A 74 -37.40 -1.39 21.29
CA ALA A 74 -38.04 -0.49 20.34
C ALA A 74 -38.91 0.60 21.01
N ASP A 75 -39.42 0.35 22.22
CA ASP A 75 -40.23 1.34 22.93
C ASP A 75 -39.38 2.27 23.79
N VAL A 76 -38.48 1.71 24.61
CA VAL A 76 -37.63 2.51 25.52
C VAL A 76 -36.47 3.19 24.80
N GLY A 77 -36.12 2.70 23.61
CA GLY A 77 -35.07 3.24 22.76
C GLY A 77 -33.70 2.64 23.02
N THR A 78 -32.85 2.73 21.99
CA THR A 78 -31.42 2.40 22.04
C THR A 78 -30.56 3.57 21.52
N ALA A 79 -29.23 3.45 21.51
CA ALA A 79 -28.26 4.46 21.09
C ALA A 79 -28.38 4.73 19.60
N THR A 80 -28.92 3.74 18.89
CA THR A 80 -29.05 3.72 17.43
C THR A 80 -30.50 3.88 16.99
N VAL A 81 -31.48 3.72 17.89
CA VAL A 81 -32.91 3.78 17.59
C VAL A 81 -33.62 4.64 18.63
N THR A 82 -34.25 5.75 18.20
CA THR A 82 -35.13 6.53 19.08
C THR A 82 -36.31 5.66 19.53
N GLY A 83 -36.48 5.52 20.84
CA GLY A 83 -37.62 4.79 21.41
C GLY A 83 -38.95 5.45 21.07
N LYS A 84 -40.00 4.65 20.90
CA LYS A 84 -41.35 5.15 20.65
C LYS A 84 -41.94 5.87 21.87
N GLY A 85 -41.44 5.61 23.08
CA GLY A 85 -41.89 6.24 24.32
C GLY A 85 -43.38 6.03 24.60
N ARG A 86 -43.93 4.88 24.19
CA ARG A 86 -45.36 4.58 24.42
C ARG A 86 -45.62 4.19 25.86
N PHE A 87 -44.63 3.64 26.55
CA PHE A 87 -44.74 3.17 27.92
C PHE A 87 -43.73 3.87 28.83
N ASP A 88 -44.18 4.16 30.05
CA ASP A 88 -43.37 4.79 31.09
C ASP A 88 -42.70 3.71 31.96
N VAL A 89 -43.36 2.56 32.12
CA VAL A 89 -42.85 1.37 32.81
C VAL A 89 -42.91 0.17 31.86
N VAL A 90 -41.89 -0.67 31.89
CA VAL A 90 -41.83 -1.91 31.10
C VAL A 90 -41.51 -3.11 31.98
N THR A 91 -42.08 -4.28 31.65
CA THR A 91 -41.68 -5.54 32.28
C THR A 91 -40.45 -6.12 31.58
N ILE A 92 -39.38 -6.45 32.30
CA ILE A 92 -38.15 -6.97 31.68
C ILE A 92 -37.66 -8.25 32.37
N LYS A 93 -36.91 -9.06 31.61
CA LYS A 93 -35.94 -9.99 32.18
C LYS A 93 -34.69 -9.20 32.62
N GLU A 94 -34.05 -9.65 33.67
CA GLU A 94 -32.73 -9.20 34.11
C GLU A 94 -31.66 -9.29 33.01
N THR A 95 -31.77 -10.26 32.10
CA THR A 95 -30.83 -10.46 30.99
C THR A 95 -30.84 -9.31 29.98
N PHE A 96 -31.93 -8.55 29.92
CA PHE A 96 -32.07 -7.41 29.00
C PHE A 96 -31.39 -6.14 29.52
N ILE A 97 -31.05 -6.07 30.81
CA ILE A 97 -30.53 -4.85 31.43
C ILE A 97 -29.27 -4.33 30.71
N PRO A 98 -28.23 -5.14 30.43
CA PRO A 98 -27.03 -4.66 29.73
C PRO A 98 -27.36 -4.10 28.35
N ASP A 99 -28.20 -4.78 27.58
CA ASP A 99 -28.55 -4.38 26.21
C ASP A 99 -29.35 -3.08 26.23
N LEU A 100 -30.34 -2.97 27.11
CA LEU A 100 -31.16 -1.76 27.27
C LEU A 100 -30.39 -0.59 27.91
N VAL A 101 -29.28 -0.82 28.61
CA VAL A 101 -28.45 0.25 29.21
C VAL A 101 -27.33 0.70 28.28
N GLU A 102 -26.54 -0.24 27.75
CA GLU A 102 -25.30 0.02 26.99
C GLU A 102 -25.54 0.21 25.50
N GLU A 103 -26.41 -0.60 24.87
CA GLU A 103 -26.78 -0.34 23.47
C GLU A 103 -27.54 0.98 23.37
N ALA A 104 -27.97 1.59 24.49
CA ALA A 104 -28.87 2.73 24.52
C ALA A 104 -28.26 4.13 24.47
N GLY A 105 -26.95 4.28 24.73
CA GLY A 105 -26.21 5.55 24.53
C GLY A 105 -26.64 6.73 25.43
N ASN A 106 -27.83 6.65 26.01
CA ASN A 106 -28.43 7.46 27.07
C ASN A 106 -29.15 6.56 28.12
N GLY A 107 -29.05 5.23 28.03
CA GLY A 107 -29.81 4.26 28.83
C GLY A 107 -31.29 4.25 28.44
N GLY A 108 -31.80 3.15 27.88
CA GLY A 108 -33.24 2.97 27.61
C GLY A 108 -34.01 2.85 28.92
N LEU A 109 -33.35 2.35 29.96
CA LEU A 109 -33.86 2.28 31.33
C LEU A 109 -33.27 3.40 32.20
N ALA A 110 -34.13 3.98 33.05
CA ALA A 110 -33.72 4.93 34.06
C ALA A 110 -33.17 4.19 35.30
N PRO A 111 -32.01 4.58 35.85
CA PRO A 111 -31.49 4.00 37.08
C PRO A 111 -32.38 4.39 38.28
N LEU A 112 -32.72 3.42 39.11
CA LEU A 112 -33.58 3.58 40.28
C LEU A 112 -32.77 3.94 41.54
N SER A 113 -31.89 4.92 41.43
CA SER A 113 -30.92 5.32 42.49
C SER A 113 -31.52 5.69 43.85
N GLN A 114 -32.83 5.98 43.92
CA GLN A 114 -33.52 6.25 45.18
C GLN A 114 -33.70 4.98 46.03
N LEU A 115 -33.71 3.80 45.39
CA LEU A 115 -33.89 2.51 46.04
C LEU A 115 -32.74 2.13 46.98
N ASP A 116 -31.51 2.58 46.68
CA ASP A 116 -30.30 2.26 47.45
C ASP A 116 -30.40 2.76 48.91
N THR A 117 -31.27 3.73 49.18
CA THR A 117 -31.48 4.32 50.51
C THR A 117 -32.86 4.03 51.11
N ASP A 118 -33.74 3.34 50.39
CA ASP A 118 -35.13 3.16 50.78
C ASP A 118 -35.32 1.91 51.66
N GLU A 119 -35.75 2.11 52.91
CA GLU A 119 -35.99 1.03 53.88
C GLU A 119 -36.97 -0.03 53.37
N TRP A 120 -37.94 0.35 52.52
CA TRP A 120 -38.94 -0.59 52.02
C TRP A 120 -38.36 -1.60 51.02
N TYR A 121 -37.29 -1.22 50.30
CA TYR A 121 -36.59 -2.07 49.34
C TYR A 121 -35.49 -2.92 50.01
N ALA A 122 -35.04 -2.53 51.21
CA ALA A 122 -34.03 -3.28 51.98
C ALA A 122 -34.47 -4.72 52.37
N ASP A 123 -35.77 -5.01 52.34
CA ASP A 123 -36.33 -6.36 52.57
C ASP A 123 -36.25 -7.27 51.32
N THR A 124 -35.92 -6.73 50.15
CA THR A 124 -35.55 -7.54 48.98
C THR A 124 -34.21 -8.21 49.23
N TYR A 125 -34.09 -9.49 48.86
CA TYR A 125 -32.87 -10.27 49.08
C TYR A 125 -31.63 -9.62 48.44
N PHE A 126 -30.49 -9.79 49.10
CA PHE A 126 -29.21 -9.16 48.70
C PHE A 126 -28.82 -9.53 47.27
N GLU A 127 -28.87 -10.82 46.91
CA GLU A 127 -28.46 -11.27 45.58
C GLU A 127 -29.34 -10.66 44.47
N VAL A 128 -30.65 -10.53 44.73
CA VAL A 128 -31.59 -9.95 43.78
C VAL A 128 -31.33 -8.45 43.58
N ARG A 129 -31.24 -7.69 44.67
CA ARG A 129 -31.12 -6.22 44.60
C ARG A 129 -29.72 -5.76 44.18
N GLU A 130 -28.66 -6.36 44.71
CA GLU A 130 -27.28 -5.88 44.52
C GLU A 130 -26.60 -6.47 43.29
N LYS A 131 -27.04 -7.65 42.82
CA LYS A 131 -26.38 -8.38 41.73
C LYS A 131 -27.28 -8.52 40.51
N LEU A 132 -28.43 -9.16 40.68
CA LEU A 132 -29.26 -9.60 39.57
C LEU A 132 -29.89 -8.45 38.79
N LEU A 133 -30.49 -7.48 39.50
CA LEU A 133 -31.17 -6.31 38.90
C LEU A 133 -30.29 -5.06 38.85
N SER A 134 -29.01 -5.22 39.16
CA SER A 134 -28.03 -4.16 39.16
C SER A 134 -26.99 -4.32 38.05
N TYR A 135 -26.57 -3.19 37.48
CA TYR A 135 -25.56 -3.10 36.44
C TYR A 135 -24.68 -1.87 36.71
N GLU A 136 -23.34 -2.03 36.68
CA GLU A 136 -22.38 -1.00 37.10
C GLU A 136 -22.67 -0.39 38.50
N GLY A 137 -23.19 -1.20 39.42
CA GLY A 137 -23.51 -0.77 40.79
C GLY A 137 -24.76 0.11 40.90
N LYS A 138 -25.63 0.13 39.89
CA LYS A 138 -26.93 0.81 39.91
C LYS A 138 -28.06 -0.19 39.69
N THR A 139 -29.13 -0.10 40.46
CA THR A 139 -30.35 -0.90 40.24
C THR A 139 -31.21 -0.30 39.12
N PHE A 140 -31.73 -1.15 38.23
CA PHE A 140 -32.54 -0.73 37.08
C PHE A 140 -33.99 -1.23 37.09
N ALA A 141 -34.32 -2.17 37.97
CA ALA A 141 -35.66 -2.72 38.07
C ALA A 141 -36.00 -3.13 39.50
N VAL A 142 -37.29 -3.24 39.79
CA VAL A 142 -37.79 -3.87 41.01
C VAL A 142 -38.27 -5.29 40.71
N PRO A 143 -37.91 -6.29 41.55
CA PRO A 143 -38.27 -7.68 41.31
C PRO A 143 -39.74 -7.93 41.60
N LEU A 144 -40.37 -8.76 40.77
CA LEU A 144 -41.63 -9.44 41.07
C LEU A 144 -41.46 -10.96 41.14
N ASP A 145 -40.23 -11.42 40.90
CA ASP A 145 -39.85 -12.82 40.83
C ASP A 145 -38.34 -12.96 41.07
N ALA A 146 -37.92 -14.11 41.61
CA ALA A 146 -36.51 -14.46 41.80
C ALA A 146 -36.35 -15.98 41.73
N ASP A 147 -36.32 -16.49 40.52
CA ASP A 147 -36.26 -17.90 40.16
C ASP A 147 -34.94 -18.55 40.59
N PHE A 148 -35.05 -19.67 41.31
CA PHE A 148 -33.92 -20.58 41.53
C PHE A 148 -34.42 -22.00 41.77
N ALA A 149 -33.61 -23.00 41.42
CA ALA A 149 -33.99 -24.39 41.57
C ALA A 149 -33.76 -24.94 42.98
N SER A 150 -34.66 -25.84 43.39
CA SER A 150 -34.47 -26.75 44.52
C SER A 150 -34.72 -28.19 44.08
N MET A 151 -34.28 -29.15 44.89
CA MET A 151 -34.47 -30.58 44.66
C MET A 151 -35.43 -31.17 45.69
N HIS A 152 -36.31 -32.07 45.27
CA HIS A 152 -37.06 -32.96 46.15
C HIS A 152 -36.61 -34.40 45.95
N VAL A 153 -36.49 -35.12 47.06
CA VAL A 153 -36.23 -36.55 47.09
C VAL A 153 -37.40 -37.23 47.77
N LEU A 154 -37.93 -38.27 47.16
CA LEU A 154 -39.01 -39.08 47.74
C LEU A 154 -38.54 -39.66 49.10
N ASP A 155 -39.33 -39.48 50.17
CA ASP A 155 -38.89 -39.88 51.52
C ASP A 155 -38.65 -41.38 51.65
N SER A 156 -39.37 -42.21 50.88
CA SER A 156 -39.15 -43.66 50.85
C SER A 156 -37.81 -44.05 50.22
N ALA A 157 -37.28 -43.26 49.29
CA ALA A 157 -35.92 -43.45 48.76
C ALA A 157 -34.88 -43.22 49.88
N ILE A 158 -35.07 -42.19 50.70
CA ILE A 158 -34.22 -41.92 51.87
C ILE A 158 -34.36 -43.04 52.92
N ALA A 159 -35.57 -43.55 53.13
CA ALA A 159 -35.87 -44.60 54.11
C ALA A 159 -35.20 -45.95 53.80
N LEU A 160 -34.80 -46.20 52.54
CA LEU A 160 -34.01 -47.37 52.15
C LEU A 160 -32.54 -47.32 52.58
N GLY A 161 -32.11 -46.26 53.27
CA GLY A 161 -30.74 -46.07 53.72
C GLY A 161 -29.84 -45.39 52.69
N GLU A 162 -30.42 -44.88 51.59
CA GLU A 162 -29.70 -44.05 50.62
C GLU A 162 -29.43 -42.67 51.22
N SER A 163 -28.21 -42.18 51.06
CA SER A 163 -27.91 -40.77 51.38
C SER A 163 -28.50 -39.88 50.30
N PRO A 164 -29.11 -38.73 50.63
CA PRO A 164 -29.60 -37.82 49.61
C PRO A 164 -28.46 -37.37 48.68
N PRO A 165 -28.72 -37.18 47.37
CA PRO A 165 -27.65 -36.91 46.42
C PRO A 165 -27.06 -35.51 46.65
N GLU A 166 -25.77 -35.47 46.96
CA GLU A 166 -25.03 -34.23 47.21
C GLU A 166 -24.31 -33.74 45.94
N THR A 167 -23.93 -34.65 45.04
CA THR A 167 -23.31 -34.37 43.74
C THR A 167 -24.19 -34.77 42.56
N TRP A 168 -23.93 -34.19 41.38
CA TRP A 168 -24.59 -34.62 40.14
C TRP A 168 -24.34 -36.09 39.80
N GLY A 169 -23.22 -36.67 40.23
CA GLY A 169 -22.96 -38.10 40.08
C GLY A 169 -23.90 -38.95 40.93
N ASP A 170 -24.00 -38.63 42.23
CA ASP A 170 -24.93 -39.30 43.15
C ASP A 170 -26.39 -39.18 42.65
N PHE A 171 -26.73 -38.01 42.08
CA PHE A 171 -28.04 -37.75 41.50
C PHE A 171 -28.35 -38.69 40.33
N VAL A 172 -27.43 -38.81 39.36
CA VAL A 172 -27.60 -39.70 38.20
C VAL A 172 -27.67 -41.16 38.64
N GLU A 173 -26.81 -41.57 39.57
CA GLU A 173 -26.80 -42.94 40.10
C GLU A 173 -28.15 -43.29 40.74
N LEU A 174 -28.66 -42.42 41.61
CA LEU A 174 -29.94 -42.63 42.29
C LEU A 174 -31.12 -42.65 41.30
N ALA A 175 -31.14 -41.73 40.33
CA ALA A 175 -32.18 -41.65 39.32
C ALA A 175 -32.24 -42.93 38.47
N VAL A 176 -31.09 -43.41 37.99
CA VAL A 176 -31.00 -44.61 37.14
C VAL A 176 -31.30 -45.88 37.92
N LYS A 177 -30.77 -46.01 39.14
CA LYS A 177 -30.90 -47.21 39.97
C LYS A 177 -32.35 -47.58 40.27
N TYR A 178 -33.19 -46.59 40.52
CA TYR A 178 -34.56 -46.80 40.98
C TYR A 178 -35.63 -46.54 39.93
N HIS A 179 -35.26 -46.09 38.72
CA HIS A 179 -36.21 -45.89 37.64
C HIS A 179 -36.99 -47.17 37.31
N GLY A 180 -38.33 -47.06 37.23
CA GLY A 180 -39.22 -48.18 36.99
C GLY A 180 -39.53 -49.05 38.23
N GLY A 181 -38.97 -48.72 39.39
CA GLY A 181 -39.34 -49.30 40.69
C GLY A 181 -40.67 -48.76 41.22
N ASP A 182 -41.07 -49.18 42.41
CA ASP A 182 -42.29 -48.70 43.10
C ASP A 182 -41.91 -48.43 44.57
N LEU A 183 -41.29 -47.27 44.80
CA LEU A 183 -40.76 -46.82 46.09
C LEU A 183 -41.86 -46.23 46.97
N ASN A 184 -42.96 -45.74 46.39
CA ASN A 184 -44.10 -45.22 47.15
C ASN A 184 -45.15 -46.30 47.47
N SER A 185 -44.99 -47.51 46.94
CA SER A 185 -45.90 -48.67 47.11
C SER A 185 -47.32 -48.42 46.60
N ASP A 186 -47.47 -47.62 45.55
CA ASP A 186 -48.76 -47.30 44.92
C ASP A 186 -49.14 -48.26 43.78
N GLY A 187 -48.25 -49.19 43.43
CA GLY A 187 -48.44 -50.17 42.36
C GLY A 187 -48.17 -49.63 40.95
N GLN A 188 -47.64 -48.41 40.81
CA GLN A 188 -47.19 -47.81 39.56
C GLN A 188 -45.66 -47.69 39.52
N PRO A 189 -45.06 -47.75 38.32
CA PRO A 189 -43.63 -47.52 38.18
C PRO A 189 -43.28 -46.04 38.39
N ASP A 190 -42.30 -45.79 39.25
CA ASP A 190 -41.72 -44.47 39.53
C ASP A 190 -40.73 -44.05 38.45
N THR A 191 -40.70 -42.74 38.19
CA THR A 191 -39.74 -42.09 37.32
C THR A 191 -38.48 -41.72 38.10
N GLY A 192 -37.30 -42.02 37.53
CA GLY A 192 -36.01 -41.78 38.18
C GLY A 192 -35.78 -40.29 38.48
N PHE A 193 -36.11 -39.44 37.51
CA PHE A 193 -35.96 -38.01 37.62
C PHE A 193 -37.11 -37.25 36.95
N CYS A 194 -37.58 -36.19 37.59
CA CYS A 194 -38.62 -35.32 37.05
C CYS A 194 -38.23 -33.85 37.14
N TYR A 195 -38.77 -33.04 36.24
CA TYR A 195 -38.55 -31.60 36.28
C TYR A 195 -39.78 -30.79 35.89
N THR A 196 -39.79 -29.51 36.26
CA THR A 196 -40.89 -28.60 35.90
C THR A 196 -40.94 -28.35 34.39
N ASN A 197 -42.09 -28.61 33.77
CA ASN A 197 -42.40 -28.36 32.36
C ASN A 197 -42.74 -26.87 32.09
N SER A 198 -42.24 -25.96 32.93
CA SER A 198 -42.40 -24.52 32.76
C SER A 198 -41.10 -23.95 32.21
N GLY A 199 -41.18 -23.33 31.03
CA GLY A 199 -40.01 -22.74 30.40
C GLY A 199 -38.95 -23.77 30.04
N ASP A 200 -37.69 -23.36 30.17
CA ASP A 200 -36.51 -24.08 29.73
C ASP A 200 -35.74 -24.75 30.90
N MET A 201 -36.49 -25.31 31.85
CA MET A 201 -35.95 -25.90 33.08
C MET A 201 -34.87 -26.97 32.82
N TRP A 202 -35.00 -27.72 31.72
CA TRP A 202 -34.00 -28.72 31.37
C TRP A 202 -32.65 -28.07 31.05
N ASN A 203 -32.63 -26.93 30.35
CA ASN A 203 -31.40 -26.16 30.17
C ASN A 203 -30.93 -25.51 31.46
N PHE A 204 -31.85 -25.00 32.28
CA PHE A 204 -31.51 -24.45 33.59
C PHE A 204 -30.70 -25.45 34.44
N ILE A 205 -31.09 -26.74 34.41
CA ILE A 205 -30.34 -27.83 35.06
C ILE A 205 -28.96 -28.04 34.43
N LYS A 206 -28.82 -28.01 33.09
CA LYS A 206 -27.53 -28.10 32.39
C LYS A 206 -26.59 -26.96 32.82
N HIS A 207 -27.11 -25.74 32.99
CA HIS A 207 -26.33 -24.61 33.48
C HIS A 207 -25.90 -24.78 34.94
N HIS A 208 -26.75 -25.33 35.81
CA HIS A 208 -26.36 -25.69 37.17
C HIS A 208 -25.24 -26.74 37.23
N MET A 209 -25.30 -27.76 36.35
CA MET A 209 -24.20 -28.74 36.21
C MET A 209 -22.89 -28.04 35.84
N LEU A 210 -22.93 -27.19 34.81
CA LEU A 210 -21.78 -26.43 34.37
C LEU A 210 -21.22 -25.53 35.48
N ALA A 211 -22.09 -24.75 36.12
CA ALA A 211 -21.67 -23.77 37.10
C ALA A 211 -21.08 -24.41 38.36
N SER A 212 -21.64 -25.52 38.81
CA SER A 212 -21.10 -26.27 39.96
C SER A 212 -19.67 -26.77 39.73
N MET A 213 -19.23 -26.90 38.47
CA MET A 213 -17.87 -27.31 38.10
C MET A 213 -16.95 -26.14 37.78
N THR A 214 -17.46 -24.96 37.42
CA THR A 214 -16.66 -23.88 36.80
C THR A 214 -16.63 -22.58 37.59
N GLN A 215 -17.58 -22.35 38.51
CA GLN A 215 -17.63 -21.20 39.40
C GLN A 215 -17.45 -21.64 40.86
N THR A 216 -16.25 -21.44 41.40
CA THR A 216 -15.84 -21.87 42.74
C THR A 216 -15.38 -20.72 43.63
N ARG A 217 -15.06 -19.57 43.05
CA ARG A 217 -14.47 -18.38 43.71
C ARG A 217 -15.40 -17.17 43.69
N GLY A 218 -16.69 -17.42 43.52
CA GLY A 218 -17.74 -16.45 43.72
C GLY A 218 -18.35 -15.95 42.43
N THR A 219 -19.43 -15.18 42.56
CA THR A 219 -20.24 -14.66 41.43
C THR A 219 -19.39 -13.97 40.36
N ALA A 220 -18.40 -13.17 40.78
CA ALA A 220 -17.56 -12.40 39.87
C ALA A 220 -16.57 -13.26 39.05
N GLN A 221 -16.42 -14.56 39.35
CA GLN A 221 -15.54 -15.44 38.59
C GLN A 221 -16.10 -15.76 37.19
N GLY A 222 -17.43 -15.68 37.04
CA GLY A 222 -18.14 -16.10 35.84
C GLY A 222 -18.20 -17.63 35.71
N TYR A 223 -19.34 -18.18 35.32
CA TYR A 223 -19.47 -19.63 35.15
C TYR A 223 -19.20 -20.07 33.71
N MET A 224 -19.70 -19.33 32.71
CA MET A 224 -19.64 -19.74 31.30
C MET A 224 -18.38 -19.25 30.58
N PHE A 225 -17.93 -18.03 30.86
CA PHE A 225 -16.75 -17.43 30.23
C PHE A 225 -15.71 -16.99 31.25
N ASP A 226 -14.44 -17.08 30.86
CA ASP A 226 -13.34 -16.43 31.57
C ASP A 226 -13.47 -14.92 31.46
N THR A 227 -13.37 -14.21 32.60
CA THR A 227 -13.61 -12.78 32.67
C THR A 227 -12.50 -11.95 32.05
N ASP A 228 -11.32 -12.52 31.80
CA ASP A 228 -10.16 -11.82 31.24
C ASP A 228 -9.96 -12.11 29.74
N SER A 229 -10.48 -13.23 29.21
CA SER A 229 -10.35 -13.59 27.79
C SER A 229 -11.66 -13.78 27.02
N MET A 230 -12.81 -13.89 27.68
CA MET A 230 -14.10 -14.31 27.10
C MET A 230 -14.05 -15.72 26.48
N GLU A 231 -13.02 -16.52 26.80
CA GLU A 231 -12.96 -17.92 26.38
C GLU A 231 -13.93 -18.77 27.22
N PRO A 232 -14.58 -19.79 26.64
CA PRO A 232 -15.52 -20.64 27.38
C PRO A 232 -14.79 -21.41 28.48
N THR A 233 -15.28 -21.36 29.71
CA THR A 233 -14.60 -21.94 30.88
C THR A 233 -14.46 -23.45 30.80
N PHE A 234 -15.37 -24.12 30.09
CA PHE A 234 -15.41 -25.57 29.92
C PHE A 234 -14.57 -26.08 28.73
N ALA A 235 -13.87 -25.18 28.03
CA ALA A 235 -12.97 -25.47 26.93
C ALA A 235 -11.50 -25.17 27.31
N PRO A 236 -10.52 -25.97 26.86
CA PRO A 236 -9.11 -25.69 27.13
C PRO A 236 -8.63 -24.46 26.33
N ALA A 237 -8.10 -23.45 27.02
CA ALA A 237 -7.54 -22.24 26.40
C ALA A 237 -6.39 -22.57 25.42
N GLY A 238 -6.55 -22.19 24.14
CA GLY A 238 -5.46 -22.02 23.18
C GLY A 238 -4.57 -23.23 22.87
N ARG A 239 -4.99 -24.48 23.12
CA ARG A 239 -4.20 -25.67 22.78
C ARG A 239 -5.01 -26.69 21.98
N ALA A 240 -4.33 -27.30 21.01
CA ALA A 240 -4.83 -28.45 20.28
C ALA A 240 -5.33 -29.50 21.27
N VAL A 241 -6.65 -29.63 21.31
CA VAL A 241 -7.44 -30.84 21.54
C VAL A 241 -6.62 -32.06 21.94
N ASP A 242 -6.21 -32.13 23.20
CA ASP A 242 -6.23 -33.41 23.93
C ASP A 242 -7.63 -33.51 24.54
N VAL A 243 -8.66 -33.53 23.67
CA VAL A 243 -10.05 -33.85 24.07
C VAL A 243 -10.20 -35.37 24.28
N ALA A 244 -9.11 -36.12 24.10
CA ALA A 244 -9.01 -37.53 24.43
C ALA A 244 -9.41 -37.79 25.90
N ARG A 245 -10.69 -38.15 26.04
CA ARG A 245 -11.36 -39.01 27.03
C ARG A 245 -10.98 -38.80 28.50
N GLU A 246 -12.04 -38.58 29.30
CA GLU A 246 -12.17 -38.75 30.76
C GLU A 246 -12.16 -37.51 31.68
N ARG A 247 -11.83 -36.28 31.25
CA ARG A 247 -11.67 -35.17 32.25
C ARG A 247 -12.16 -33.76 31.88
N GLY A 248 -12.80 -33.58 30.72
CA GLY A 248 -13.38 -32.29 30.33
C GLY A 248 -14.77 -32.06 30.95
N VAL A 249 -15.07 -30.81 31.35
CA VAL A 249 -16.38 -30.43 31.92
C VAL A 249 -17.51 -30.76 30.94
N PHE A 250 -17.37 -30.39 29.66
CA PHE A 250 -18.40 -30.57 28.65
C PHE A 250 -18.76 -32.04 28.41
N ALA A 251 -17.78 -32.92 28.23
CA ALA A 251 -18.00 -34.36 28.04
C ALA A 251 -18.64 -35.01 29.28
N LYS A 252 -18.26 -34.57 30.50
CA LYS A 252 -18.86 -35.08 31.74
C LYS A 252 -20.34 -34.68 31.85
N ILE A 253 -20.69 -33.45 31.46
CA ILE A 253 -22.08 -32.98 31.39
C ILE A 253 -22.85 -33.78 30.34
N ALA A 254 -22.31 -33.93 29.13
CA ALA A 254 -22.94 -34.72 28.07
C ALA A 254 -23.24 -36.17 28.51
N ALA A 255 -22.32 -36.81 29.25
CA ALA A 255 -22.55 -38.15 29.79
C ALA A 255 -23.67 -38.21 30.84
N MET A 256 -23.77 -37.23 31.73
CA MET A 256 -24.87 -37.14 32.71
C MET A 256 -26.21 -36.84 32.02
N VAL A 257 -26.22 -35.94 31.04
CA VAL A 257 -27.40 -35.61 30.21
C VAL A 257 -27.89 -36.84 29.45
N ASN A 258 -26.97 -37.63 28.88
CA ASN A 258 -27.28 -38.91 28.23
C ASN A 258 -27.91 -39.91 29.21
N ALA A 259 -27.29 -40.12 30.38
CA ALA A 259 -27.78 -41.07 31.39
C ALA A 259 -29.16 -40.69 31.94
N LEU A 260 -29.44 -39.40 32.11
CA LEU A 260 -30.76 -38.90 32.49
C LEU A 260 -31.78 -38.94 31.34
N GLY A 261 -31.33 -39.23 30.12
CA GLY A 261 -32.11 -39.21 28.89
C GLY A 261 -33.42 -39.96 28.96
N GLU A 262 -33.33 -41.24 29.33
CA GLU A 262 -34.44 -42.21 29.36
C GLU A 262 -35.22 -42.22 30.69
N VAL A 263 -34.60 -41.71 31.76
CA VAL A 263 -35.17 -41.77 33.13
C VAL A 263 -35.83 -40.46 33.55
N LYS A 264 -35.87 -39.45 32.66
CA LYS A 264 -36.45 -38.13 32.93
C LYS A 264 -37.89 -37.98 32.45
N GLN A 265 -38.70 -37.22 33.19
CA GLN A 265 -40.04 -36.81 32.76
C GLN A 265 -40.39 -35.37 33.16
N ALA A 266 -41.11 -34.66 32.31
CA ALA A 266 -41.54 -33.28 32.57
C ALA A 266 -42.97 -33.25 33.16
N TYR A 267 -43.19 -32.44 34.20
CA TYR A 267 -44.49 -32.20 34.85
C TYR A 267 -44.66 -30.72 35.16
N MET A 268 -45.85 -30.11 35.20
CA MET A 268 -45.94 -28.66 35.49
C MET A 268 -45.55 -28.30 36.92
N ASN A 269 -45.71 -29.23 37.85
CA ASN A 269 -45.37 -29.08 39.27
C ASN A 269 -45.30 -30.47 39.93
N VAL A 270 -44.86 -30.51 41.19
CA VAL A 270 -44.67 -31.80 41.89
C VAL A 270 -45.98 -32.50 42.22
N ALA A 271 -47.08 -31.78 42.41
CA ALA A 271 -48.38 -32.41 42.68
C ALA A 271 -48.87 -33.24 41.48
N GLU A 272 -48.62 -32.76 40.26
CA GLU A 272 -48.96 -33.50 39.04
C GLU A 272 -48.20 -34.81 38.90
N ALA A 273 -46.98 -34.87 39.44
CA ALA A 273 -46.20 -36.10 39.52
C ALA A 273 -46.77 -37.13 40.50
N LYS A 274 -47.69 -36.74 41.40
CA LYS A 274 -48.37 -37.62 42.38
C LYS A 274 -47.43 -38.51 43.22
N GLY A 275 -46.22 -38.02 43.48
CA GLY A 275 -45.22 -38.80 44.22
C GLY A 275 -44.53 -39.90 43.40
N ASN A 276 -44.73 -39.95 42.08
CA ASN A 276 -44.14 -40.96 41.18
C ASN A 276 -42.75 -40.55 40.68
N CYS A 277 -42.11 -39.59 41.34
CA CYS A 277 -40.81 -39.05 40.98
C CYS A 277 -39.86 -39.24 42.14
N ILE A 278 -38.81 -40.03 41.92
CA ILE A 278 -37.80 -40.33 42.94
C ILE A 278 -37.01 -39.06 43.25
N LEU A 279 -36.61 -38.36 42.19
CA LEU A 279 -35.98 -37.05 42.23
C LEU A 279 -36.83 -36.07 41.44
N PHE A 280 -37.01 -34.87 41.98
CA PHE A 280 -37.67 -33.78 41.28
C PHE A 280 -36.84 -32.49 41.37
N LEU A 281 -36.52 -31.86 40.25
CA LEU A 281 -35.88 -30.54 40.20
C LEU A 281 -36.84 -29.51 39.58
N GLY A 282 -37.03 -28.38 40.25
CA GLY A 282 -37.94 -27.33 39.78
C GLY A 282 -37.63 -25.98 40.38
N HIS A 283 -38.21 -24.93 39.78
CA HIS A 283 -38.33 -23.62 40.40
C HIS A 283 -38.95 -23.74 41.79
N THR A 284 -38.35 -23.10 42.78
CA THR A 284 -38.72 -23.27 44.19
C THR A 284 -40.19 -22.93 44.49
N ALA A 285 -40.84 -22.11 43.67
CA ALA A 285 -42.25 -21.77 43.76
C ALA A 285 -43.16 -22.94 43.39
N LYS A 286 -42.81 -23.65 42.31
CA LYS A 286 -43.57 -24.78 41.75
C LYS A 286 -43.49 -26.03 42.62
N LEU A 287 -42.49 -26.05 43.51
CA LEU A 287 -42.25 -27.15 44.43
C LEU A 287 -43.12 -27.12 45.69
N MET A 288 -43.86 -26.03 45.93
CA MET A 288 -44.70 -25.85 47.13
C MET A 288 -46.04 -26.61 47.11
N TYR A 289 -46.38 -27.26 46.00
CA TYR A 289 -47.63 -28.01 45.86
C TYR A 289 -47.57 -29.43 46.46
N TYR A 290 -46.57 -29.73 47.28
CA TYR A 290 -46.49 -31.05 47.90
C TYR A 290 -47.66 -31.29 48.84
N ASP A 291 -48.45 -32.31 48.48
CA ASP A 291 -49.53 -32.85 49.30
C ASP A 291 -48.92 -33.70 50.43
N LYS A 292 -49.51 -33.61 51.62
CA LYS A 292 -49.23 -34.50 52.76
C LYS A 292 -49.33 -35.98 52.39
N ALA A 293 -50.11 -36.33 51.36
CA ALA A 293 -50.27 -37.70 50.89
C ALA A 293 -49.00 -38.31 50.27
N HIS A 294 -48.03 -37.49 49.80
CA HIS A 294 -46.81 -37.96 49.15
C HIS A 294 -45.61 -37.28 49.81
N PRO A 295 -45.00 -37.84 50.86
CA PRO A 295 -43.95 -37.15 51.61
C PRO A 295 -42.61 -37.11 50.85
N ALA A 296 -41.95 -35.96 50.85
CA ALA A 296 -40.64 -35.75 50.23
C ALA A 296 -39.83 -34.67 50.95
N THR A 297 -38.52 -34.78 50.83
CA THR A 297 -37.55 -33.89 51.46
C THR A 297 -36.99 -32.89 50.46
N THR A 298 -37.11 -31.59 50.76
CA THR A 298 -36.51 -30.50 49.97
C THR A 298 -35.04 -30.30 50.33
N LEU A 299 -34.18 -30.27 49.31
CA LEU A 299 -32.73 -30.16 49.43
C LEU A 299 -32.18 -29.13 48.42
N PRO A 300 -30.95 -28.63 48.64
CA PRO A 300 -30.21 -27.94 47.60
C PRO A 300 -30.16 -28.76 46.31
N VAL A 301 -30.02 -28.08 45.18
CA VAL A 301 -29.56 -28.74 43.97
C VAL A 301 -28.19 -29.42 44.19
N PRO A 302 -27.91 -30.52 43.49
CA PRO A 302 -26.62 -31.18 43.57
C PRO A 302 -25.48 -30.24 43.15
N GLY A 303 -24.31 -30.44 43.76
CA GLY A 303 -23.09 -29.71 43.43
C GLY A 303 -22.06 -30.58 42.71
N SER A 304 -20.80 -30.13 42.75
CA SER A 304 -19.68 -30.92 42.27
C SER A 304 -18.53 -30.98 43.26
N ASP A 305 -18.00 -32.17 43.46
CA ASP A 305 -16.73 -32.45 44.15
C ASP A 305 -15.52 -32.32 43.20
N LEU A 306 -15.76 -32.25 41.89
CA LEU A 306 -14.76 -32.06 40.85
C LEU A 306 -14.98 -30.72 40.15
N VAL A 307 -13.99 -29.84 40.22
CA VAL A 307 -14.05 -28.48 39.70
C VAL A 307 -12.90 -28.17 38.74
N LEU A 308 -13.14 -27.25 37.82
CA LEU A 308 -12.16 -26.76 36.86
C LEU A 308 -11.58 -25.43 37.33
N LEU A 309 -10.28 -25.45 37.68
CA LEU A 309 -9.54 -24.24 38.02
C LEU A 309 -9.14 -23.50 36.75
N ARG A 310 -9.17 -22.16 36.79
CA ARG A 310 -8.69 -21.33 35.67
C ARG A 310 -7.24 -21.71 35.29
N GLY A 311 -7.01 -21.89 33.99
CA GLY A 311 -5.72 -22.35 33.43
C GLY A 311 -5.43 -23.85 33.58
N SER A 312 -6.32 -24.63 34.22
CA SER A 312 -6.26 -26.09 34.22
C SER A 312 -6.94 -26.65 32.97
N THR A 313 -6.45 -27.79 32.48
CA THR A 313 -7.09 -28.56 31.38
C THR A 313 -7.89 -29.76 31.90
N THR A 314 -7.80 -30.04 33.20
CA THR A 314 -8.49 -31.18 33.84
C THR A 314 -9.24 -30.74 35.09
N LEU A 315 -10.35 -31.43 35.36
CA LEU A 315 -11.08 -31.36 36.62
C LEU A 315 -10.20 -31.80 37.80
N LYS A 316 -10.33 -31.11 38.93
CA LYS A 316 -9.62 -31.38 40.17
C LYS A 316 -10.58 -31.46 41.34
N GLU A 317 -10.22 -32.22 42.36
CA GLU A 317 -10.99 -32.26 43.61
C GLU A 317 -11.10 -30.87 44.25
N CYS A 318 -12.31 -30.60 44.71
CA CYS A 318 -12.67 -29.41 45.42
C CYS A 318 -12.06 -29.44 46.84
N ASN A 319 -11.38 -28.37 47.22
CA ASN A 319 -10.77 -28.19 48.54
C ASN A 319 -10.94 -26.74 49.02
N ALA A 320 -10.58 -26.45 50.27
CA ALA A 320 -10.79 -25.13 50.87
C ALA A 320 -10.13 -23.97 50.10
N THR A 321 -9.08 -24.22 49.33
CA THR A 321 -8.37 -23.21 48.52
C THR A 321 -8.93 -23.08 47.10
N SER A 322 -9.34 -24.21 46.49
CA SER A 322 -9.96 -24.21 45.16
C SER A 322 -11.41 -23.75 45.18
N CYS A 323 -12.14 -24.08 46.25
CA CYS A 323 -13.55 -23.80 46.46
C CYS A 323 -13.79 -23.21 47.87
N PRO A 324 -13.46 -21.93 48.10
CA PRO A 324 -13.67 -21.30 49.41
C PRO A 324 -15.12 -21.33 49.90
N TYR A 325 -16.09 -21.48 48.99
CA TYR A 325 -17.53 -21.50 49.30
C TYR A 325 -18.14 -22.91 49.31
N ALA A 326 -17.33 -23.96 49.13
CA ALA A 326 -17.81 -25.33 49.17
C ALA A 326 -18.28 -25.74 50.57
N ARG A 327 -19.32 -26.56 50.62
CA ARG A 327 -19.83 -27.14 51.87
C ARG A 327 -19.37 -28.58 52.01
N ARG A 328 -19.17 -29.02 53.24
CA ARG A 328 -18.80 -30.41 53.52
C ARG A 328 -20.05 -31.29 53.44
N ALA A 329 -20.04 -32.29 52.57
CA ALA A 329 -21.05 -33.34 52.50
C ALA A 329 -20.97 -34.29 53.70
N SER A 330 -22.01 -35.12 53.88
CA SER A 330 -22.10 -36.12 54.95
C SER A 330 -20.95 -37.13 54.94
N ASP A 331 -20.41 -37.45 53.77
CA ASP A 331 -19.27 -38.35 53.56
C ASP A 331 -17.89 -37.68 53.73
N GLY A 332 -17.86 -36.36 54.02
CA GLY A 332 -16.66 -35.59 54.23
C GLY A 332 -16.07 -34.91 52.99
N ARG A 333 -16.57 -35.18 51.77
CA ARG A 333 -16.17 -34.47 50.54
C ARG A 333 -16.55 -32.99 50.63
N LEU A 334 -15.78 -32.12 49.96
CA LEU A 334 -16.16 -30.72 49.78
C LEU A 334 -16.89 -30.55 48.46
N ILE A 335 -18.12 -30.06 48.53
CA ILE A 335 -19.02 -29.92 47.40
C ILE A 335 -19.17 -28.44 47.06
N ASN A 336 -18.73 -28.08 45.85
CA ASN A 336 -18.99 -26.76 45.31
C ASN A 336 -20.43 -26.67 44.81
N ARG A 337 -21.16 -25.68 45.33
CA ARG A 337 -22.48 -25.31 44.84
C ARG A 337 -22.41 -23.90 44.29
N ALA A 338 -22.99 -23.73 43.12
CA ALA A 338 -23.11 -22.45 42.45
C ALA A 338 -24.56 -22.35 41.96
N PRO A 339 -25.50 -21.97 42.84
CA PRO A 339 -26.91 -21.92 42.48
C PRO A 339 -27.14 -20.79 41.47
N PHE A 340 -27.81 -21.12 40.37
CA PHE A 340 -28.27 -20.18 39.37
C PHE A 340 -29.50 -19.44 39.87
N VAL A 341 -29.49 -18.12 39.69
CA VAL A 341 -30.57 -17.23 40.13
C VAL A 341 -31.01 -16.39 38.94
N GLU A 342 -32.29 -16.44 38.61
CA GLU A 342 -32.92 -15.67 37.54
C GLU A 342 -33.98 -14.74 38.11
N ALA A 343 -34.34 -13.70 37.37
CA ALA A 343 -35.47 -12.84 37.65
C ALA A 343 -36.16 -12.52 36.32
N HIS A 344 -37.09 -13.38 35.94
CA HIS A 344 -37.76 -13.29 34.65
C HIS A 344 -38.78 -12.15 34.54
N PHE A 345 -39.25 -11.62 35.67
CA PHE A 345 -40.30 -10.62 35.69
C PHE A 345 -39.98 -9.49 36.66
N ASN A 346 -39.59 -8.34 36.09
CA ASN A 346 -39.23 -7.15 36.85
C ASN A 346 -39.88 -5.91 36.25
N LEU A 347 -40.18 -4.91 37.08
CA LEU A 347 -40.66 -3.62 36.60
C LEU A 347 -39.47 -2.67 36.47
N ALA A 348 -39.24 -2.15 35.27
CA ALA A 348 -38.20 -1.18 34.98
C ALA A 348 -38.81 0.14 34.50
N LEU A 349 -38.18 1.25 34.88
CA LEU A 349 -38.60 2.58 34.47
C LEU A 349 -37.94 2.94 33.14
N SER A 350 -38.74 3.38 32.16
CA SER A 350 -38.21 3.92 30.91
C SER A 350 -37.49 5.24 31.16
N ASN A 351 -36.34 5.45 30.52
CA ASN A 351 -35.66 6.74 30.55
C ASN A 351 -36.40 7.84 29.75
N LEU A 352 -37.42 7.46 28.98
CA LEU A 352 -38.30 8.39 28.27
C LEU A 352 -39.51 8.83 29.11
N ALA A 353 -39.70 8.27 30.31
CA ALA A 353 -40.79 8.64 31.20
C ALA A 353 -40.67 10.11 31.62
N SER A 354 -41.79 10.84 31.59
CA SER A 354 -41.82 12.21 32.13
C SER A 354 -41.56 12.21 33.64
N PRO A 355 -41.05 13.31 34.23
CA PRO A 355 -40.80 13.37 35.68
C PRO A 355 -42.03 13.03 36.54
N ASP A 356 -43.22 13.46 36.12
CA ASP A 356 -44.47 13.15 36.83
C ASP A 356 -44.82 11.66 36.72
N ALA A 357 -44.72 11.08 35.51
CA ALA A 357 -44.95 9.65 35.30
C ALA A 357 -43.93 8.77 36.05
N ALA A 358 -42.66 9.18 36.11
CA ALA A 358 -41.62 8.51 36.88
C ALA A 358 -41.92 8.53 38.38
N ALA A 359 -42.36 9.66 38.94
CA ALA A 359 -42.78 9.75 40.33
C ALA A 359 -44.01 8.86 40.62
N GLY A 360 -44.98 8.84 39.70
CA GLY A 360 -46.13 7.93 39.76
C GLY A 360 -45.73 6.47 39.72
N ALA A 361 -44.79 6.11 38.84
CA ALA A 361 -44.25 4.75 38.73
C ALA A 361 -43.53 4.31 40.00
N MET A 362 -42.71 5.17 40.62
CA MET A 362 -42.05 4.85 41.90
C MET A 362 -43.05 4.61 43.03
N ARG A 363 -44.15 5.38 43.08
CA ARG A 363 -45.24 5.13 44.03
C ARG A 363 -45.90 3.78 43.77
N PHE A 364 -46.10 3.42 42.51
CA PHE A 364 -46.61 2.10 42.12
C PHE A 364 -45.66 0.97 42.51
N PHE A 365 -44.35 1.10 42.25
CA PHE A 365 -43.35 0.10 42.65
C PHE A 365 -43.36 -0.15 44.16
N ARG A 366 -43.40 0.92 44.96
CA ARG A 366 -43.51 0.82 46.42
C ARG A 366 -44.80 0.13 46.85
N PHE A 367 -45.93 0.42 46.18
CA PHE A 367 -47.20 -0.23 46.47
C PHE A 367 -47.16 -1.74 46.17
N VAL A 368 -46.66 -2.12 44.99
CA VAL A 368 -46.51 -3.53 44.59
C VAL A 368 -45.61 -4.27 45.58
N GLN A 369 -44.52 -3.64 46.02
CA GLN A 369 -43.58 -4.24 46.96
C GLN A 369 -44.13 -4.31 48.40
N ALA A 370 -44.98 -3.37 48.81
CA ALA A 370 -45.75 -3.51 50.05
C ALA A 370 -46.78 -4.66 49.97
N ARG A 371 -47.22 -5.02 48.76
CA ARG A 371 -48.14 -6.13 48.45
C ARG A 371 -47.43 -7.42 48.06
N ARG A 372 -46.10 -7.51 48.19
CA ARG A 372 -45.26 -8.62 47.73
C ARG A 372 -45.75 -10.03 48.09
N LEU A 373 -46.31 -10.23 49.29
CA LEU A 373 -46.84 -11.52 49.71
C LEU A 373 -48.06 -11.91 48.85
N ASN A 374 -48.99 -11.00 48.65
CA ASN A 374 -50.16 -11.22 47.80
C ASN A 374 -49.74 -11.41 46.35
N VAL A 375 -48.78 -10.62 45.87
CA VAL A 375 -48.28 -10.72 44.50
C VAL A 375 -47.72 -12.12 44.20
N MET A 376 -46.96 -12.68 45.15
CA MET A 376 -46.43 -14.02 45.02
C MET A 376 -47.50 -15.11 45.22
N LEU A 377 -48.45 -14.97 46.16
CA LEU A 377 -49.48 -15.99 46.43
C LEU A 377 -50.61 -16.05 45.37
N GLU A 378 -50.92 -14.92 44.73
CA GLU A 378 -51.98 -14.83 43.71
C GLU A 378 -51.50 -15.34 42.36
N SER A 379 -50.18 -15.33 42.12
CA SER A 379 -49.53 -15.90 40.93
C SER A 379 -49.05 -17.32 41.22
N TYR A 380 -49.44 -18.28 40.38
CA TYR A 380 -48.99 -19.68 40.51
C TYR A 380 -47.51 -19.88 40.13
N CYS A 381 -46.78 -18.80 39.83
CA CYS A 381 -45.54 -18.84 39.06
C CYS A 381 -44.36 -18.10 39.68
N PHE A 382 -44.57 -17.25 40.68
CA PHE A 382 -43.49 -16.39 41.19
C PHE A 382 -42.80 -16.99 42.41
N ASP A 383 -41.47 -17.00 42.35
CA ASP A 383 -40.57 -17.31 43.43
C ASP A 383 -40.39 -16.12 44.38
N PRO A 384 -40.02 -16.37 45.64
CA PRO A 384 -39.86 -15.34 46.65
C PRO A 384 -38.59 -14.51 46.37
N TRP A 385 -38.74 -13.19 46.32
CA TRP A 385 -37.63 -12.25 46.16
C TRP A 385 -37.33 -11.45 47.43
N SER A 386 -38.09 -11.66 48.50
CA SER A 386 -38.04 -10.88 49.73
C SER A 386 -38.21 -11.75 50.98
N SER A 387 -37.52 -11.38 52.07
CA SER A 387 -37.46 -12.21 53.28
C SER A 387 -38.81 -12.33 53.99
N SER A 388 -39.60 -11.26 54.00
CA SER A 388 -40.95 -11.25 54.60
C SER A 388 -41.96 -12.14 53.88
N GLN A 389 -41.71 -12.54 52.62
CA GLN A 389 -42.64 -13.42 51.90
C GLN A 389 -42.67 -14.85 52.44
N LEU A 390 -41.64 -15.25 53.20
CA LEU A 390 -41.50 -16.59 53.78
C LEU A 390 -41.32 -16.57 55.30
N ASP A 391 -41.63 -15.46 55.96
CA ASP A 391 -41.63 -15.42 57.42
C ASP A 391 -42.78 -16.24 58.01
N ASP A 392 -42.73 -16.50 59.32
CA ASP A 392 -43.78 -17.29 59.98
C ASP A 392 -45.14 -16.57 60.02
N SER A 393 -45.14 -15.24 59.86
CA SER A 393 -46.37 -14.44 59.80
C SER A 393 -47.09 -14.58 58.46
N ALA A 394 -46.39 -14.98 57.40
CA ALA A 394 -46.95 -15.27 56.08
C ALA A 394 -47.66 -16.64 56.03
N TRP A 395 -47.34 -17.57 56.94
CA TRP A 395 -47.87 -18.94 56.94
C TRP A 395 -49.41 -19.04 56.93
N PRO A 396 -50.18 -18.26 57.71
CA PRO A 396 -51.64 -18.29 57.64
C PRO A 396 -52.19 -17.94 56.25
N SER A 397 -51.62 -16.94 55.58
CA SER A 397 -52.01 -16.54 54.21
C SER A 397 -51.69 -17.65 53.20
N TYR A 398 -50.54 -18.30 53.38
CA TYR A 398 -50.13 -19.47 52.63
C TYR A 398 -51.11 -20.63 52.77
N LEU A 399 -51.46 -21.01 54.00
CA LEU A 399 -52.37 -22.11 54.28
C LEU A 399 -53.80 -21.81 53.80
N ALA A 400 -54.24 -20.55 53.89
CA ALA A 400 -55.53 -20.13 53.35
C ALA A 400 -55.60 -20.31 51.83
N ARG A 401 -54.48 -20.11 51.13
CA ARG A 401 -54.38 -20.26 49.68
C ARG A 401 -54.18 -21.70 49.23
N PHE A 402 -53.41 -22.47 50.01
CA PHE A 402 -53.02 -23.85 49.75
C PHE A 402 -53.35 -24.71 50.98
N PRO A 403 -54.60 -25.19 51.13
CA PRO A 403 -55.04 -25.92 52.32
C PRO A 403 -54.24 -27.19 52.64
N ASP A 404 -53.66 -27.81 51.62
CA ASP A 404 -52.88 -29.06 51.73
C ASP A 404 -51.38 -28.81 51.98
N ALA A 405 -50.94 -27.55 52.06
CA ALA A 405 -49.54 -27.20 52.23
C ALA A 405 -48.93 -27.78 53.52
N ASN A 406 -47.66 -28.17 53.44
CA ASN A 406 -46.88 -28.71 54.54
C ASN A 406 -45.96 -27.63 55.14
N LYS A 407 -46.04 -27.41 56.46
CA LYS A 407 -45.23 -26.42 57.17
C LYS A 407 -43.73 -26.73 57.08
N THR A 408 -43.33 -28.00 57.12
CA THR A 408 -41.93 -28.41 56.98
C THR A 408 -41.37 -28.04 55.61
N VAL A 409 -42.17 -28.20 54.55
CA VAL A 409 -41.78 -27.81 53.18
C VAL A 409 -41.66 -26.28 53.07
N PHE A 410 -42.56 -25.53 53.71
CA PHE A 410 -42.48 -24.08 53.78
C PHE A 410 -41.21 -23.60 54.50
N GLU A 411 -40.88 -24.20 55.65
CA GLU A 411 -39.65 -23.90 56.40
C GLU A 411 -38.39 -24.28 55.62
N ALA A 412 -38.41 -25.42 54.91
CA ALA A 412 -37.33 -25.82 54.04
C ALA A 412 -37.14 -24.81 52.91
N LYS A 413 -38.23 -24.37 52.25
CA LYS A 413 -38.19 -23.31 51.24
C LYS A 413 -37.60 -22.01 51.78
N ARG A 414 -38.04 -21.55 52.96
CA ARG A 414 -37.44 -20.38 53.61
C ARG A 414 -35.94 -20.56 53.78
N SER A 415 -35.52 -21.69 54.32
CA SER A 415 -34.09 -22.00 54.50
C SER A 415 -33.32 -22.04 53.17
N ARG A 416 -33.90 -22.59 52.09
CA ARG A 416 -33.27 -22.62 50.76
C ARG A 416 -33.16 -21.23 50.15
N THR A 417 -34.21 -20.42 50.28
CA THR A 417 -34.26 -19.05 49.78
C THR A 417 -33.20 -18.18 50.47
N GLU A 418 -33.10 -18.27 51.80
CA GLU A 418 -32.05 -17.59 52.57
C GLU A 418 -30.65 -18.06 52.16
N GLU A 419 -30.47 -19.36 51.90
CA GLU A 419 -29.19 -19.90 51.45
C GLU A 419 -28.76 -19.43 50.06
N VAL A 420 -29.72 -19.24 49.14
CA VAL A 420 -29.44 -18.90 47.74
C VAL A 420 -29.45 -17.38 47.51
N LEU A 421 -30.40 -16.66 48.09
CA LEU A 421 -30.60 -15.22 47.84
C LEU A 421 -30.09 -14.31 48.97
N GLY A 422 -29.81 -14.87 50.14
CA GLY A 422 -29.29 -14.14 51.30
C GLY A 422 -27.88 -13.58 51.10
N SER A 423 -27.46 -12.69 52.00
CA SER A 423 -26.16 -11.99 51.91
C SER A 423 -24.94 -12.90 52.09
N ASP A 424 -25.14 -14.08 52.66
CA ASP A 424 -24.07 -15.04 52.96
C ASP A 424 -23.74 -15.94 51.74
N ASN A 425 -24.53 -15.86 50.66
CA ASN A 425 -24.21 -16.54 49.42
C ASN A 425 -23.22 -15.72 48.60
N HIS A 426 -21.99 -16.19 48.53
CA HIS A 426 -20.95 -15.52 47.74
C HIS A 426 -20.66 -16.21 46.40
N ASN A 427 -21.33 -17.32 46.08
CA ASN A 427 -21.06 -18.15 44.91
C ASN A 427 -22.29 -18.39 44.01
N ALA A 428 -23.35 -17.60 44.16
CA ALA A 428 -24.49 -17.60 43.23
C ALA A 428 -24.06 -17.25 41.81
N VAL A 429 -24.75 -17.82 40.84
CA VAL A 429 -24.49 -17.65 39.42
C VAL A 429 -25.53 -16.69 38.87
N LEU A 430 -25.04 -15.64 38.22
CA LEU A 430 -25.91 -14.76 37.45
C LEU A 430 -26.11 -15.34 36.05
N PRO A 431 -27.28 -15.13 35.44
CA PRO A 431 -27.53 -15.50 34.06
C PRO A 431 -26.58 -14.76 33.14
N LEU A 432 -26.47 -15.23 31.90
CA LEU A 432 -25.60 -14.56 30.96
C LEU A 432 -26.21 -13.19 30.60
N ARG A 433 -25.59 -12.11 31.08
CA ARG A 433 -26.05 -10.73 30.90
C ARG A 433 -25.11 -9.99 29.94
N ILE A 434 -25.12 -10.41 28.67
CA ILE A 434 -24.36 -9.83 27.57
C ILE A 434 -25.21 -9.76 26.31
N ASN A 435 -24.76 -8.98 25.32
CA ASN A 435 -25.48 -8.88 24.05
C ASN A 435 -25.63 -10.25 23.37
N GLY A 436 -26.87 -10.61 23.03
CA GLY A 436 -27.19 -11.90 22.41
C GLY A 436 -27.03 -13.10 23.35
N ALA A 437 -27.20 -12.93 24.66
CA ALA A 437 -27.15 -14.02 25.65
C ALA A 437 -27.93 -15.27 25.23
N THR A 438 -29.16 -15.11 24.74
CA THR A 438 -29.99 -16.23 24.25
C THR A 438 -29.31 -17.00 23.11
N GLU A 439 -28.58 -16.34 22.21
CA GLU A 439 -27.83 -17.02 21.13
C GLU A 439 -26.73 -17.93 21.70
N TYR A 440 -26.10 -17.55 22.82
CA TYR A 440 -25.10 -18.40 23.48
C TYR A 440 -25.73 -19.58 24.23
N GLU A 441 -26.86 -19.33 24.90
CA GLU A 441 -27.58 -20.35 25.68
C GLU A 441 -28.15 -21.44 24.76
N GLU A 442 -28.83 -21.06 23.67
CA GLU A 442 -29.37 -22.00 22.67
C GLU A 442 -28.26 -22.84 22.01
N GLU A 443 -27.12 -22.22 21.68
CA GLU A 443 -26.00 -22.94 21.07
C GLU A 443 -25.34 -23.90 22.07
N PHE A 444 -25.24 -23.52 23.35
CA PHE A 444 -24.76 -24.41 24.41
C PHE A 444 -25.67 -25.63 24.60
N GLU A 445 -26.98 -25.41 24.67
CA GLU A 445 -27.97 -26.48 24.72
C GLU A 445 -27.79 -27.43 23.54
N ARG A 446 -27.86 -26.88 22.33
CA ARG A 446 -27.83 -27.67 21.09
C ARG A 446 -26.57 -28.54 21.03
N ALA A 447 -25.42 -27.96 21.40
CA ALA A 447 -24.16 -28.68 21.42
C ALA A 447 -24.14 -29.80 22.47
N LEU A 448 -24.69 -29.57 23.66
CA LEU A 448 -24.79 -30.59 24.71
C LEU A 448 -25.71 -31.74 24.32
N ASP A 449 -26.84 -31.46 23.67
CA ASP A 449 -27.78 -32.51 23.25
C ASP A 449 -27.17 -33.39 22.15
N VAL A 450 -26.48 -32.78 21.18
CA VAL A 450 -25.70 -33.51 20.15
C VAL A 450 -24.61 -34.36 20.80
N ALA A 451 -23.87 -33.79 21.76
CA ALA A 451 -22.82 -34.51 22.47
C ALA A 451 -23.37 -35.66 23.32
N ALA A 452 -24.51 -35.47 24.00
CA ALA A 452 -25.16 -36.51 24.79
C ALA A 452 -25.64 -37.67 23.91
N ALA A 453 -26.20 -37.40 22.73
CA ALA A 453 -26.54 -38.46 21.77
C ALA A 453 -25.28 -39.24 21.33
N ALA A 454 -24.20 -38.53 21.00
CA ALA A 454 -22.93 -39.14 20.60
C ALA A 454 -22.29 -40.01 21.70
N VAL A 455 -22.44 -39.62 22.98
CA VAL A 455 -22.02 -40.47 24.12
C VAL A 455 -22.79 -41.80 24.12
N GLY A 456 -24.11 -41.77 23.88
CA GLY A 456 -24.94 -42.97 23.80
C GLY A 456 -24.51 -43.93 22.68
N ASP A 457 -24.03 -43.37 21.56
CA ASP A 457 -23.52 -44.13 20.42
C ASP A 457 -22.05 -44.59 20.58
N GLY A 458 -21.38 -44.20 21.68
CA GLY A 458 -19.95 -44.45 21.88
C GLY A 458 -19.03 -43.71 20.90
N ASN A 459 -19.50 -42.59 20.33
CA ASN A 459 -18.82 -41.80 19.32
C ASN A 459 -18.12 -40.58 19.96
N ASP A 460 -16.95 -40.81 20.57
CA ASP A 460 -16.22 -39.73 21.25
C ASP A 460 -15.82 -38.60 20.30
N SER A 461 -15.44 -38.90 19.05
CA SER A 461 -15.08 -37.88 18.06
C SER A 461 -16.21 -36.87 17.84
N ALA A 462 -17.47 -37.33 17.81
CA ALA A 462 -18.61 -36.43 17.65
C ALA A 462 -18.86 -35.54 18.89
N VAL A 463 -18.46 -36.00 20.09
CA VAL A 463 -18.47 -35.15 21.30
C VAL A 463 -17.44 -34.04 21.17
N GLU A 464 -16.23 -34.34 20.70
CA GLU A 464 -15.18 -33.34 20.47
C GLU A 464 -15.59 -32.33 19.40
N ASP A 465 -16.13 -32.82 18.28
CA ASP A 465 -16.60 -31.98 17.17
C ASP A 465 -17.73 -31.04 17.62
N SER A 466 -18.66 -31.52 18.45
CA SER A 466 -19.73 -30.69 19.01
C SER A 466 -19.18 -29.55 19.87
N LEU A 467 -18.19 -29.84 20.72
CA LEU A 467 -17.52 -28.82 21.53
C LEU A 467 -16.77 -27.79 20.67
N LEU A 468 -16.06 -28.25 19.63
CA LEU A 468 -15.34 -27.35 18.72
C LEU A 468 -16.29 -26.43 17.96
N GLN A 469 -17.40 -26.96 17.46
CA GLN A 469 -18.45 -26.17 16.80
C GLN A 469 -19.05 -25.14 17.75
N LEU A 470 -19.30 -25.52 19.01
CA LEU A 470 -19.79 -24.59 20.04
C LEU A 470 -18.80 -23.43 20.28
N ILE A 471 -17.51 -23.74 20.42
CA ILE A 471 -16.47 -22.72 20.63
C ILE A 471 -16.40 -21.76 19.43
N GLU A 472 -16.47 -22.29 18.21
CA GLU A 472 -16.49 -21.48 16.99
C GLU A 472 -17.75 -20.59 16.92
N SER A 473 -18.91 -21.14 17.27
CA SER A 473 -20.18 -20.42 17.34
C SER A 473 -20.11 -19.26 18.34
N PHE A 474 -19.63 -19.53 19.57
CA PHE A 474 -19.44 -18.52 20.61
C PHE A 474 -18.48 -17.42 20.18
N LYS A 475 -17.38 -17.78 19.51
CA LYS A 475 -16.44 -16.80 18.95
C LYS A 475 -17.09 -15.96 17.85
N ALA A 476 -17.86 -16.57 16.95
CA ALA A 476 -18.56 -15.86 15.89
C ALA A 476 -19.59 -14.86 16.45
N THR A 477 -20.36 -15.24 17.48
CA THR A 477 -21.30 -14.37 18.18
C THR A 477 -20.58 -13.22 18.89
N THR A 478 -19.47 -13.51 19.57
CA THR A 478 -18.62 -12.51 20.23
C THR A 478 -18.08 -11.49 19.22
N ASP A 479 -17.52 -11.98 18.11
CA ASP A 479 -16.98 -11.15 17.03
C ASP A 479 -18.07 -10.33 16.32
N LYS A 480 -19.30 -10.87 16.21
CA LYS A 480 -20.47 -10.17 15.66
C LYS A 480 -20.78 -8.92 16.48
N PHE A 481 -20.86 -9.02 17.81
CA PHE A 481 -21.12 -7.86 18.67
C PHE A 481 -19.94 -6.90 18.77
N ASN A 482 -18.71 -7.42 18.89
CA ASN A 482 -17.50 -6.58 18.85
C ASN A 482 -17.42 -5.72 17.57
N ARG A 483 -17.76 -6.30 16.41
CA ARG A 483 -17.84 -5.55 15.14
C ARG A 483 -19.00 -4.56 15.12
N ARG A 484 -20.19 -4.95 15.58
CA ARG A 484 -21.38 -4.08 15.65
C ARG A 484 -21.07 -2.78 16.40
N PHE A 485 -20.32 -2.86 17.50
CA PHE A 485 -19.97 -1.72 18.35
C PHE A 485 -18.59 -1.13 18.08
N SER A 486 -17.91 -1.58 17.03
CA SER A 486 -16.57 -1.07 16.64
C SER A 486 -15.55 -1.08 17.79
N SER A 487 -15.66 -2.05 18.70
CA SER A 487 -14.77 -2.21 19.86
C SER A 487 -14.39 -3.69 20.00
N PRO A 488 -13.08 -4.03 19.90
CA PRO A 488 -12.62 -5.41 19.96
C PRO A 488 -12.86 -6.07 21.32
N ASP A 489 -13.00 -5.26 22.36
CA ASP A 489 -13.22 -5.70 23.74
C ASP A 489 -14.67 -5.41 24.21
N TRP A 490 -15.61 -5.15 23.28
CA TRP A 490 -16.99 -4.81 23.66
C TRP A 490 -17.62 -5.88 24.53
N GLN A 491 -17.70 -7.10 24.00
CA GLN A 491 -18.45 -8.17 24.64
C GLN A 491 -17.86 -8.56 26.00
N ILE A 492 -16.53 -8.63 26.09
CA ILE A 492 -15.85 -8.91 27.36
C ILE A 492 -16.06 -7.80 28.38
N ASN A 493 -16.11 -6.54 27.95
CA ASN A 493 -16.39 -5.43 28.86
C ASN A 493 -17.84 -5.45 29.37
N ILE A 494 -18.82 -5.77 28.51
CA ILE A 494 -20.21 -5.94 28.92
C ILE A 494 -20.32 -7.08 29.95
N TYR A 495 -19.70 -8.22 29.66
CA TYR A 495 -19.67 -9.37 30.57
C TYR A 495 -19.08 -8.99 31.93
N ARG A 496 -17.91 -8.34 31.95
CA ARG A 496 -17.25 -7.90 33.18
C ARG A 496 -18.11 -6.91 33.97
N LYS A 497 -18.69 -5.91 33.32
CA LYS A 497 -19.60 -4.94 33.96
C LYS A 497 -20.82 -5.63 34.57
N SER A 498 -21.37 -6.64 33.89
CA SER A 498 -22.49 -7.44 34.40
C SER A 498 -22.12 -8.26 35.65
N LEU A 499 -20.83 -8.55 35.85
CA LEU A 499 -20.33 -9.22 37.06
C LEU A 499 -19.84 -8.24 38.13
N GLY A 500 -20.00 -6.93 37.92
CA GLY A 500 -19.49 -5.89 38.80
C GLY A 500 -17.97 -5.71 38.74
N LEU A 501 -17.32 -6.20 37.68
CA LEU A 501 -15.89 -6.05 37.43
C LEU A 501 -15.62 -4.80 36.59
N ALA A 502 -14.47 -4.16 36.84
CA ALA A 502 -13.98 -3.10 35.98
C ALA A 502 -13.72 -3.63 34.56
N PRO A 503 -13.96 -2.83 33.49
CA PRO A 503 -13.65 -3.23 32.13
C PRO A 503 -12.17 -3.59 31.98
N VAL A 504 -11.85 -4.43 30.98
CA VAL A 504 -10.47 -4.77 30.67
C VAL A 504 -9.73 -3.48 30.35
N ALA A 505 -8.57 -3.28 30.98
CA ALA A 505 -7.73 -2.14 30.64
C ALA A 505 -7.41 -2.20 29.14
N PRO A 506 -7.62 -1.12 28.37
CA PRO A 506 -7.36 -1.13 26.94
C PRO A 506 -5.94 -1.63 26.73
N ASP A 507 -5.79 -2.75 26.00
CA ASP A 507 -4.50 -3.40 25.83
C ASP A 507 -3.53 -2.42 25.17
N LYS A 508 -2.65 -1.81 25.97
CA LYS A 508 -1.57 -0.95 25.47
C LYS A 508 -0.64 -1.74 24.54
N GLY A 509 -0.63 -3.07 24.68
CA GLY A 509 0.01 -4.04 23.80
C GLY A 509 -0.72 -4.26 22.47
N SER A 510 -2.04 -4.08 22.39
CA SER A 510 -2.83 -4.10 21.16
C SER A 510 -2.55 -2.84 20.35
N ALA A 511 -2.48 -1.68 21.00
CA ALA A 511 -2.00 -0.46 20.35
C ALA A 511 -0.55 -0.64 19.85
N ARG A 512 0.30 -1.35 20.60
CA ARG A 512 1.69 -1.66 20.18
C ARG A 512 1.75 -2.69 19.06
N ARG A 513 0.93 -3.75 19.06
CA ARG A 513 0.84 -4.76 18.00
C ARG A 513 0.23 -4.17 16.74
N THR A 514 -0.82 -3.37 16.87
CA THR A 514 -1.41 -2.60 15.78
C THR A 514 -0.43 -1.57 15.26
N ALA A 515 0.30 -0.86 16.11
CA ALA A 515 1.38 0.03 15.69
C ALA A 515 2.54 -0.73 15.04
N VAL A 516 2.86 -1.95 15.46
CA VAL A 516 3.88 -2.80 14.83
C VAL A 516 3.38 -3.33 13.48
N ILE A 517 2.12 -3.75 13.37
CA ILE A 517 1.51 -4.19 12.10
C ILE A 517 1.40 -2.99 11.16
N VAL A 518 0.91 -1.85 11.63
CA VAL A 518 0.85 -0.60 10.87
C VAL A 518 2.25 -0.12 10.52
N ALA A 519 3.25 -0.22 11.40
CA ALA A 519 4.65 0.11 11.07
C ALA A 519 5.30 -0.92 10.14
N SER A 520 4.85 -2.18 10.15
CA SER A 520 5.31 -3.24 9.23
C SER A 520 4.63 -3.12 7.87
N VAL A 521 3.37 -2.69 7.83
CA VAL A 521 2.62 -2.37 6.62
C VAL A 521 3.12 -1.06 6.04
N ILE A 522 3.32 -0.02 6.85
CA ILE A 522 3.98 1.23 6.44
C ILE A 522 5.42 0.95 6.04
N GLY A 523 6.16 0.11 6.77
CA GLY A 523 7.53 -0.29 6.43
C GLY A 523 7.59 -1.12 5.15
N GLY A 524 6.61 -2.00 4.93
CA GLY A 524 6.44 -2.78 3.71
C GLY A 524 6.00 -1.92 2.52
N LEU A 525 5.08 -0.97 2.74
CA LEU A 525 4.63 0.01 1.75
C LEU A 525 5.71 1.04 1.45
N MET A 526 6.50 1.46 2.45
CA MET A 526 7.68 2.32 2.28
C MET A 526 8.80 1.55 1.60
N GLY A 527 9.00 0.28 1.91
CA GLY A 527 9.94 -0.59 1.22
C GLY A 527 9.54 -0.82 -0.24
N LEU A 528 8.25 -1.05 -0.50
CA LEU A 528 7.69 -1.14 -1.84
C LEU A 528 7.77 0.21 -2.56
N LEU A 529 7.46 1.32 -1.90
CA LEU A 529 7.58 2.68 -2.44
C LEU A 529 9.04 3.02 -2.71
N LEU A 530 9.98 2.61 -1.86
CA LEU A 530 11.42 2.79 -2.05
C LEU A 530 11.91 1.93 -3.21
N LEU A 531 11.45 0.67 -3.33
CA LEU A 531 11.76 -0.20 -4.48
C LEU A 531 11.16 0.36 -5.77
N LEU A 532 9.93 0.89 -5.74
CA LEU A 532 9.29 1.56 -6.86
C LEU A 532 9.96 2.89 -7.20
N LEU A 533 10.44 3.65 -6.21
CA LEU A 533 11.21 4.89 -6.38
C LEU A 533 12.61 4.60 -6.90
N VAL A 534 13.27 3.54 -6.46
CA VAL A 534 14.56 3.07 -6.98
C VAL A 534 14.36 2.53 -8.39
N ALA A 535 13.30 1.76 -8.67
CA ALA A 535 12.97 1.29 -10.02
C ALA A 535 12.56 2.45 -10.94
N TRP A 536 11.88 3.47 -10.42
CA TRP A 536 11.51 4.70 -11.14
C TRP A 536 12.73 5.58 -11.36
N ALA A 537 13.62 5.74 -10.38
CA ALA A 537 14.87 6.49 -10.49
C ALA A 537 15.86 5.79 -11.41
N ALA A 538 15.94 4.45 -11.35
CA ALA A 538 16.69 3.63 -12.31
C ALA A 538 16.09 3.73 -13.71
N ARG A 539 14.76 3.65 -13.87
CA ARG A 539 14.10 3.89 -15.17
C ARG A 539 14.31 5.33 -15.65
N LYS A 540 14.26 6.32 -14.78
CA LYS A 540 14.46 7.74 -15.11
C LYS A 540 15.90 7.98 -15.51
N LYS A 541 16.87 7.42 -14.79
CA LYS A 541 18.31 7.52 -15.08
C LYS A 541 18.68 6.73 -16.33
N VAL A 542 18.12 5.55 -16.56
CA VAL A 542 18.28 4.80 -17.83
C VAL A 542 17.60 5.54 -18.99
N ARG A 543 16.42 6.11 -18.81
CA ARG A 543 15.75 6.94 -19.84
C ARG A 543 16.52 8.23 -20.11
N GLN A 544 17.11 8.84 -19.09
CA GLN A 544 17.94 10.03 -19.20
C GLN A 544 19.25 9.70 -19.91
N ILE A 545 19.97 8.66 -19.49
CA ILE A 545 21.18 8.18 -20.19
C ILE A 545 20.86 7.80 -21.64
N ARG A 546 19.72 7.16 -21.93
CA ARG A 546 19.29 6.87 -23.30
C ARG A 546 18.92 8.13 -24.08
N ARG A 547 18.31 9.14 -23.46
CA ARG A 547 18.01 10.44 -24.08
C ARG A 547 19.28 11.23 -24.36
N ASP A 548 20.20 11.29 -23.40
CA ASP A 548 21.47 11.99 -23.52
C ASP A 548 22.37 11.30 -24.55
N ARG A 549 22.37 9.96 -24.60
CA ARG A 549 23.07 9.19 -25.64
C ARG A 549 22.46 9.43 -27.02
N ARG A 550 21.13 9.43 -27.16
CA ARG A 550 20.46 9.77 -28.42
C ARG A 550 20.71 11.22 -28.83
N ALA A 551 20.65 12.17 -27.90
CA ALA A 551 20.92 13.58 -28.18
C ALA A 551 22.38 13.80 -28.61
N ARG A 552 23.34 13.10 -27.98
CA ARG A 552 24.75 13.09 -28.41
C ARG A 552 24.92 12.43 -29.78
N GLU A 553 24.28 11.29 -30.02
CA GLU A 553 24.29 10.61 -31.32
C GLU A 553 23.71 11.50 -32.44
N GLU A 554 22.57 12.14 -32.19
CA GLU A 554 21.93 13.10 -33.11
C GLU A 554 22.78 14.36 -33.34
N ALA A 555 23.46 14.86 -32.30
CA ALA A 555 24.37 16.00 -32.42
C ALA A 555 25.60 15.68 -33.27
N CYS A 556 26.26 14.55 -33.03
CA CYS A 556 27.40 14.11 -33.85
C CYS A 556 26.99 13.84 -35.29
N GLU A 557 25.85 13.16 -35.49
CA GLU A 557 25.33 12.88 -36.84
C GLU A 557 24.98 14.16 -37.61
N ARG A 558 24.49 15.20 -36.92
CA ARG A 558 24.24 16.51 -37.54
C ARG A 558 25.55 17.17 -38.01
N VAL A 559 26.60 17.15 -37.19
CA VAL A 559 27.90 17.73 -37.56
C VAL A 559 28.54 16.95 -38.72
N ILE A 560 28.41 15.62 -38.74
CA ILE A 560 28.88 14.80 -39.88
C ILE A 560 28.12 15.16 -41.15
N LYS A 561 26.78 15.27 -41.10
CA LYS A 561 25.98 15.69 -42.26
C LYS A 561 26.33 17.09 -42.74
N GLU A 562 26.57 18.04 -41.83
CA GLU A 562 27.04 19.39 -42.17
C GLU A 562 28.42 19.35 -42.83
N ALA A 563 29.35 18.56 -42.29
CA ALA A 563 30.68 18.36 -42.85
C ALA A 563 30.63 17.76 -44.26
N VAL A 564 29.81 16.73 -44.50
CA VAL A 564 29.59 16.17 -45.85
C VAL A 564 28.97 17.22 -46.77
N ALA A 565 27.91 17.91 -46.34
CA ALA A 565 27.24 18.93 -47.15
C ALA A 565 28.16 20.11 -47.50
N SER A 566 29.12 20.45 -46.64
CA SER A 566 30.08 21.54 -46.88
C SER A 566 31.02 21.30 -48.08
N LEU A 567 31.12 20.06 -48.56
CA LEU A 567 31.91 19.74 -49.76
C LEU A 567 31.21 20.15 -51.06
N ASP A 568 29.87 20.14 -51.04
CA ASP A 568 29.03 20.20 -52.24
C ASP A 568 28.09 21.41 -52.24
N ARG A 569 28.15 22.23 -51.20
CA ARG A 569 27.32 23.42 -51.03
C ARG A 569 28.18 24.66 -50.98
N LEU A 570 27.72 25.67 -51.71
CA LEU A 570 28.27 27.01 -51.71
C LEU A 570 27.40 27.88 -50.77
N ASP A 571 27.81 28.04 -49.50
CA ASP A 571 27.02 28.80 -48.50
C ASP A 571 27.00 30.31 -48.80
N TYR A 572 28.00 30.79 -49.52
CA TYR A 572 28.06 32.13 -50.07
C TYR A 572 28.72 32.10 -51.47
N PRO A 573 28.26 32.90 -52.44
CA PRO A 573 28.82 32.93 -53.79
C PRO A 573 30.34 33.08 -53.83
N PHE A 574 30.99 32.46 -54.80
CA PHE A 574 32.43 32.60 -54.96
C PHE A 574 32.73 33.90 -55.69
N VAL A 575 33.15 34.91 -54.93
CA VAL A 575 33.44 36.24 -55.45
C VAL A 575 34.91 36.38 -55.82
N LEU A 576 35.16 36.76 -57.07
CA LEU A 576 36.49 36.90 -57.63
C LEU A 576 36.69 38.30 -58.20
N VAL A 577 37.93 38.81 -58.12
CA VAL A 577 38.30 40.10 -58.72
C VAL A 577 39.09 39.83 -59.99
N PRO A 578 38.76 40.43 -61.15
CA PRO A 578 39.63 40.38 -62.32
C PRO A 578 41.04 40.88 -61.98
N ALA A 579 42.08 40.17 -62.41
CA ALA A 579 43.46 40.56 -62.10
C ALA A 579 43.78 41.99 -62.59
N SER A 580 43.23 42.42 -63.72
CA SER A 580 43.34 43.78 -64.23
C SER A 580 42.77 44.83 -63.28
N GLU A 581 41.60 44.58 -62.70
CA GLU A 581 40.96 45.48 -61.72
C GLU A 581 41.74 45.51 -60.40
N PHE A 582 42.21 44.34 -59.95
CA PHE A 582 43.06 44.24 -58.75
C PHE A 582 44.35 45.04 -58.91
N LEU A 583 45.00 44.99 -60.08
CA LEU A 583 46.20 45.76 -60.41
C LEU A 583 45.91 47.27 -60.52
N ALA A 584 44.76 47.65 -61.10
CA ALA A 584 44.37 49.05 -61.29
C ALA A 584 44.00 49.75 -59.97
N ALA A 585 43.50 49.01 -58.98
CA ALA A 585 43.08 49.56 -57.69
C ALA A 585 44.21 50.23 -56.89
N GLY A 586 45.46 49.78 -57.07
CA GLY A 586 46.64 50.33 -56.39
C GLY A 586 46.73 50.03 -54.88
N THR A 587 45.71 49.39 -54.30
CA THR A 587 45.62 48.96 -52.90
C THR A 587 44.63 47.80 -52.75
N MET A 588 44.59 47.15 -51.58
CA MET A 588 43.55 46.17 -51.26
C MET A 588 42.22 46.88 -51.00
N MET A 589 41.22 46.64 -51.85
CA MET A 589 39.90 47.26 -51.73
C MET A 589 38.94 46.33 -50.99
N PRO A 590 38.07 46.87 -50.09
CA PRO A 590 37.07 46.04 -49.41
C PRO A 590 36.03 45.53 -50.40
N HIS A 591 35.54 44.32 -50.15
CA HIS A 591 34.55 43.63 -50.97
C HIS A 591 33.38 44.53 -51.41
N GLU A 592 32.78 45.28 -50.48
CA GLU A 592 31.62 46.12 -50.78
C GLU A 592 31.93 47.22 -51.80
N SER A 593 33.13 47.81 -51.78
CA SER A 593 33.48 48.86 -52.75
C SER A 593 33.64 48.28 -54.15
N LEU A 594 34.31 47.13 -54.28
CA LEU A 594 34.45 46.45 -55.57
C LEU A 594 33.11 45.94 -56.10
N ARG A 595 32.24 45.42 -55.22
CA ARG A 595 30.89 44.97 -55.57
C ARG A 595 30.03 46.12 -56.07
N ASP A 596 29.97 47.22 -55.32
CA ASP A 596 29.11 48.36 -55.63
C ASP A 596 29.55 49.08 -56.93
N GLU A 597 30.85 48.99 -57.27
CA GLU A 597 31.41 49.47 -58.53
C GLU A 597 31.28 48.46 -59.70
N GLY A 598 30.75 47.25 -59.46
CA GLY A 598 30.61 46.21 -60.48
C GLY A 598 31.93 45.57 -60.94
N LYS A 599 32.98 45.66 -60.11
CA LYS A 599 34.35 45.17 -60.40
C LYS A 599 34.63 43.75 -59.90
N VAL A 600 33.59 43.01 -59.52
CA VAL A 600 33.70 41.62 -59.07
C VAL A 600 32.93 40.68 -59.98
N LEU A 601 33.46 39.48 -60.16
CA LEU A 601 32.75 38.34 -60.72
C LEU A 601 32.14 37.53 -59.58
N VAL A 602 30.82 37.36 -59.61
CA VAL A 602 30.08 36.57 -58.61
C VAL A 602 29.66 35.25 -59.26
N LEU A 603 30.04 34.13 -58.66
CA LEU A 603 29.68 32.78 -59.12
C LEU A 603 28.79 32.11 -58.08
N ASP A 604 27.51 31.92 -58.42
CA ASP A 604 26.47 31.51 -57.46
C ASP A 604 26.28 29.99 -57.30
N SER A 605 26.94 29.16 -58.13
CA SER A 605 26.81 27.70 -58.05
C SER A 605 28.14 26.98 -58.27
N VAL A 606 28.21 25.74 -57.78
CA VAL A 606 29.39 24.87 -57.95
C VAL A 606 29.69 24.66 -59.44
N GLU A 607 28.66 24.47 -60.26
CA GLU A 607 28.78 24.28 -61.71
C GLU A 607 29.31 25.54 -62.40
N ALA A 608 28.84 26.73 -61.99
CA ALA A 608 29.33 28.00 -62.52
C ALA A 608 30.82 28.21 -62.20
N VAL A 609 31.24 27.83 -61.00
CA VAL A 609 32.66 27.85 -60.60
C VAL A 609 33.48 26.88 -61.44
N GLN A 610 33.04 25.63 -61.59
CA GLN A 610 33.75 24.63 -62.39
C GLN A 610 33.86 25.05 -63.86
N ALA A 611 32.80 25.62 -64.44
CA ALA A 611 32.81 26.14 -65.80
C ALA A 611 33.78 27.34 -65.93
N SER A 612 33.70 28.32 -65.03
CA SER A 612 34.57 29.49 -65.04
C SER A 612 36.05 29.10 -64.91
N ARG A 613 36.39 28.10 -64.10
CA ARG A 613 37.78 27.64 -63.89
C ARG A 613 38.46 27.12 -65.14
N LYS A 614 37.70 26.52 -66.07
CA LYS A 614 38.27 26.00 -67.34
C LYS A 614 38.83 27.11 -68.21
N GLU A 615 38.23 28.30 -68.13
CA GLU A 615 38.59 29.43 -68.98
C GLU A 615 39.36 30.54 -68.25
N HIS A 616 39.25 30.59 -66.92
CA HIS A 616 39.81 31.63 -66.07
C HIS A 616 40.60 31.02 -64.89
N PRO A 617 41.94 31.00 -64.94
CA PRO A 617 42.75 30.57 -63.81
C PRO A 617 42.51 31.45 -62.58
N ILE A 618 42.35 30.80 -61.41
CA ILE A 618 42.12 31.48 -60.14
C ILE A 618 43.41 31.49 -59.33
N VAL A 619 43.86 32.68 -58.92
CA VAL A 619 44.96 32.88 -57.99
C VAL A 619 44.37 33.21 -56.62
N PHE A 620 44.67 32.37 -55.63
CA PHE A 620 44.26 32.58 -54.25
C PHE A 620 45.42 33.20 -53.48
N PHE A 621 45.23 34.41 -52.96
CA PHE A 621 46.18 35.03 -52.04
C PHE A 621 45.81 34.68 -50.61
N SER A 622 46.75 34.04 -49.92
CA SER A 622 46.67 33.85 -48.48
C SER A 622 47.68 34.77 -47.81
N HIS A 623 47.23 35.56 -46.84
CA HIS A 623 48.05 36.53 -46.15
C HIS A 623 47.62 36.66 -44.68
N GLN A 624 48.44 37.33 -43.88
CA GLN A 624 48.06 37.70 -42.52
C GLN A 624 47.69 39.18 -42.47
N TRP A 625 46.61 39.49 -41.76
CA TRP A 625 46.27 40.88 -41.47
C TRP A 625 47.35 41.51 -40.57
N THR A 626 47.81 42.69 -40.96
CA THR A 626 48.86 43.44 -40.27
C THR A 626 48.31 44.54 -39.35
N SER A 627 46.98 44.63 -39.21
CA SER A 627 46.28 45.39 -38.17
C SER A 627 44.99 44.65 -37.75
N PHE A 628 44.44 44.99 -36.58
CA PHE A 628 43.11 44.53 -36.17
C PHE A 628 41.96 45.15 -36.97
N SER A 629 42.20 46.28 -37.66
CA SER A 629 41.16 47.03 -38.36
C SER A 629 41.35 47.12 -39.88
N SER A 630 42.55 46.82 -40.37
CA SER A 630 42.89 46.87 -41.79
C SER A 630 43.86 45.73 -42.15
N PRO A 631 43.70 45.06 -43.30
CA PRO A 631 44.55 43.93 -43.67
C PRO A 631 46.01 44.34 -43.97
N ASP A 632 46.20 45.51 -44.61
CA ASP A 632 47.51 45.99 -45.06
C ASP A 632 47.60 47.53 -44.99
N PRO A 633 47.73 48.12 -43.77
CA PRO A 633 47.75 49.57 -43.59
C PRO A 633 48.85 50.29 -44.39
N ASP A 634 50.00 49.64 -44.59
CA ASP A 634 51.20 50.21 -45.23
C ASP A 634 51.31 49.86 -46.73
N GLY A 635 50.34 49.12 -47.27
CA GLY A 635 50.31 48.67 -48.67
C GLY A 635 51.45 47.72 -49.06
N THR A 636 52.16 47.14 -48.08
CA THR A 636 53.36 46.33 -48.33
C THR A 636 52.99 44.98 -48.91
N GLN A 637 51.96 44.35 -48.36
CA GLN A 637 51.49 43.06 -48.86
C GLN A 637 50.84 43.19 -50.23
N TYR A 638 50.15 44.30 -50.51
CA TYR A 638 49.58 44.55 -51.83
C TYR A 638 50.68 44.64 -52.92
N ARG A 639 51.76 45.38 -52.65
CA ARG A 639 52.90 45.46 -53.58
C ARG A 639 53.55 44.09 -53.82
N GLU A 640 53.65 43.28 -52.77
CA GLU A 640 54.13 41.91 -52.85
C GLU A 640 53.18 41.03 -53.70
N MET A 641 51.87 41.09 -53.45
CA MET A 641 50.84 40.39 -54.26
C MET A 641 50.92 40.74 -55.73
N VAL A 642 51.06 42.03 -56.07
CA VAL A 642 51.17 42.49 -57.47
C VAL A 642 52.42 41.92 -58.14
N THR A 643 53.55 41.93 -57.43
CA THR A 643 54.80 41.36 -57.93
C THR A 643 54.65 39.86 -58.13
N ALA A 644 54.06 39.18 -57.15
CA ALA A 644 53.87 37.75 -57.18
C ALA A 644 52.90 37.28 -58.26
N LEU A 645 51.80 38.02 -58.46
CA LEU A 645 50.82 37.76 -59.51
C LEU A 645 51.50 37.76 -60.87
N ARG A 646 52.29 38.80 -61.17
CA ARG A 646 53.01 38.90 -62.45
C ARG A 646 53.99 37.75 -62.65
N GLN A 647 54.75 37.39 -61.61
CA GLN A 647 55.71 36.29 -61.68
C GLN A 647 55.02 34.93 -61.89
N VAL A 648 53.94 34.64 -61.16
CA VAL A 648 53.20 33.37 -61.30
C VAL A 648 52.48 33.28 -62.64
N VAL A 649 51.86 34.37 -63.11
CA VAL A 649 51.19 34.44 -64.42
C VAL A 649 52.21 34.17 -65.54
N ALA A 650 53.39 34.79 -65.47
CA ALA A 650 54.48 34.52 -66.41
C ALA A 650 54.99 33.08 -66.33
N LEU A 651 55.20 32.55 -65.12
CA LEU A 651 55.67 31.18 -64.88
C LEU A 651 54.70 30.13 -65.44
N LYS A 652 53.38 30.38 -65.34
CA LYS A 652 52.33 29.49 -65.82
C LYS A 652 51.93 29.69 -67.28
N GLY A 653 52.46 30.73 -67.94
CA GLY A 653 52.07 31.09 -69.30
C GLY A 653 50.59 31.50 -69.41
N TRP A 654 50.06 32.18 -68.40
CA TRP A 654 48.69 32.67 -68.40
C TRP A 654 48.58 34.10 -68.96
N GLU A 655 47.43 34.42 -69.54
CA GLU A 655 47.09 35.79 -69.97
C GLU A 655 46.50 36.56 -68.79
N MET A 656 47.04 37.74 -68.47
CA MET A 656 46.68 38.50 -67.27
C MET A 656 45.18 38.84 -67.22
N GLU A 657 44.56 39.16 -68.35
CA GLU A 657 43.14 39.51 -68.51
C GLU A 657 42.20 38.34 -68.18
N ARG A 658 42.69 37.10 -68.33
CA ARG A 658 41.92 35.88 -68.04
C ARG A 658 42.02 35.46 -66.58
N VAL A 659 42.99 35.99 -65.84
CA VAL A 659 43.23 35.61 -64.44
C VAL A 659 42.21 36.28 -63.52
N ARG A 660 41.80 35.53 -62.51
CA ARG A 660 40.92 35.97 -61.43
C ARG A 660 41.64 35.81 -60.11
N VAL A 661 41.49 36.80 -59.23
CA VAL A 661 42.12 36.84 -57.92
C VAL A 661 41.04 36.61 -56.86
N TRP A 662 41.36 35.78 -55.88
CA TRP A 662 40.63 35.69 -54.63
C TRP A 662 41.52 36.21 -53.50
N LEU A 663 40.95 37.11 -52.70
CA LEU A 663 41.59 37.70 -51.51
C LEU A 663 40.51 37.88 -50.46
N ASP A 664 40.73 37.40 -49.24
CA ASP A 664 39.73 37.42 -48.15
C ASP A 664 39.07 38.80 -47.97
N TYR A 665 39.84 39.89 -48.00
CA TYR A 665 39.30 41.24 -47.81
C TYR A 665 38.42 41.75 -48.99
N SER A 666 38.78 41.36 -50.22
CA SER A 666 38.11 41.80 -51.45
C SER A 666 37.00 40.85 -51.90
N SER A 667 37.07 39.59 -51.48
CA SER A 667 36.16 38.51 -51.87
C SER A 667 35.16 38.14 -50.78
N ILE A 668 35.43 38.46 -49.50
CA ILE A 668 34.49 38.24 -48.39
C ILE A 668 33.87 39.57 -47.96
N PRO A 669 32.54 39.64 -47.78
CA PRO A 669 31.88 40.81 -47.18
C PRO A 669 32.46 41.17 -45.81
N GLN A 670 32.79 42.45 -45.61
CA GLN A 670 33.43 42.93 -44.38
C GLN A 670 32.45 43.70 -43.46
N ARG A 671 31.31 44.18 -43.99
CA ARG A 671 30.37 45.04 -43.25
C ARG A 671 29.28 44.30 -42.47
N HIS A 672 28.82 43.16 -42.97
CA HIS A 672 27.69 42.43 -42.36
C HIS A 672 28.16 41.09 -41.77
N PRO A 673 28.28 40.96 -40.44
CA PRO A 673 28.85 39.77 -39.79
C PRO A 673 28.17 38.46 -40.18
N GLY A 674 26.83 38.43 -40.28
CA GLY A 674 26.11 37.21 -40.66
C GLY A 674 26.36 36.74 -42.11
N ILE A 675 26.69 37.66 -43.03
CA ILE A 675 27.00 37.31 -44.43
C ILE A 675 28.50 36.96 -44.53
N GLN A 676 29.33 37.71 -43.82
CA GLN A 676 30.75 37.40 -43.63
C GLN A 676 30.92 35.96 -43.09
N ASP A 677 30.14 35.56 -42.10
CA ASP A 677 30.17 34.21 -41.52
C ASP A 677 29.84 33.12 -42.55
N LEU A 678 28.87 33.35 -43.47
CA LEU A 678 28.54 32.40 -44.54
C LEU A 678 29.71 32.23 -45.52
N ALA A 679 30.38 33.34 -45.87
CA ALA A 679 31.57 33.31 -46.72
C ALA A 679 32.76 32.65 -46.03
N ILE A 680 33.00 32.93 -44.74
CA ILE A 680 34.06 32.29 -43.94
C ILE A 680 33.83 30.78 -43.84
N ARG A 681 32.58 30.32 -43.64
CA ARG A 681 32.25 28.88 -43.62
C ARG A 681 32.57 28.18 -44.95
N THR A 682 32.59 28.92 -46.06
CA THR A 682 32.88 28.41 -47.41
C THR A 682 34.37 28.53 -47.78
N LEU A 683 35.21 29.11 -46.89
CA LEU A 683 36.62 29.40 -47.16
C LEU A 683 37.43 28.18 -47.58
N SER A 684 37.22 27.05 -46.90
CA SER A 684 37.88 25.78 -47.21
C SER A 684 37.60 25.34 -48.65
N TRP A 685 36.36 25.54 -49.10
CA TRP A 685 35.95 25.22 -50.44
C TRP A 685 36.60 26.18 -51.46
N TYR A 686 36.59 27.50 -51.20
CA TYR A 686 37.24 28.50 -52.05
C TYR A 686 38.73 28.21 -52.27
N ALA A 687 39.47 27.96 -51.18
CA ALA A 687 40.88 27.61 -51.25
C ALA A 687 41.08 26.37 -52.13
N SER A 688 40.25 25.34 -51.96
CA SER A 688 40.31 24.12 -52.76
C SER A 688 40.03 24.33 -54.27
N GLN A 689 39.43 25.46 -54.66
CA GLN A 689 39.14 25.81 -56.06
C GLN A 689 40.25 26.59 -56.76
N ALA A 690 41.31 27.00 -56.06
CA ALA A 690 42.36 27.80 -56.68
C ALA A 690 43.14 26.99 -57.75
N SER A 691 43.62 27.68 -58.79
CA SER A 691 44.56 27.14 -59.79
C SER A 691 46.02 27.33 -59.36
N ALA A 692 46.29 28.40 -58.61
CA ALA A 692 47.54 28.63 -57.89
C ALA A 692 47.25 29.25 -56.52
N PHE A 693 48.01 28.85 -55.51
CA PHE A 693 47.91 29.37 -54.15
C PHE A 693 49.20 30.14 -53.82
N ILE A 694 49.08 31.41 -53.47
CA ILE A 694 50.22 32.27 -53.16
C ILE A 694 50.13 32.71 -51.71
N VAL A 695 51.10 32.25 -50.92
CA VAL A 695 51.37 32.74 -49.57
C VAL A 695 52.08 34.07 -49.67
N VAL A 696 51.50 35.11 -49.11
CA VAL A 696 52.06 36.47 -49.13
C VAL A 696 52.55 36.80 -47.73
N ALA A 697 53.87 36.79 -47.54
CA ALA A 697 54.47 36.99 -46.23
C ALA A 697 55.76 37.83 -46.27
N PRO A 698 55.72 39.06 -46.83
CA PRO A 698 56.87 39.96 -46.81
C PRO A 698 57.17 40.41 -45.38
N SER A 699 58.43 40.78 -45.12
CA SER A 699 58.83 41.30 -43.80
C SER A 699 58.23 42.70 -43.55
N CYS A 700 57.19 42.77 -42.73
CA CYS A 700 56.48 44.01 -42.36
C CYS A 700 56.22 44.09 -40.84
N ARG A 701 55.59 45.15 -40.36
CA ARG A 701 55.27 45.36 -38.93
C ARG A 701 53.76 45.40 -38.71
N HIS A 702 53.27 44.71 -37.68
CA HIS A 702 51.87 44.82 -37.29
C HIS A 702 51.60 46.20 -36.66
N ALA A 703 50.64 46.96 -37.18
CA ALA A 703 50.36 48.34 -36.77
C ALA A 703 50.00 48.44 -35.28
N ASP A 704 49.11 47.57 -34.78
CA ASP A 704 48.65 47.60 -33.39
C ASP A 704 49.63 46.96 -32.38
N LEU A 705 50.27 45.85 -32.75
CA LEU A 705 51.11 45.06 -31.85
C LEU A 705 52.59 45.44 -31.90
N GLY A 706 53.02 46.10 -32.98
CA GLY A 706 54.42 46.40 -33.24
C GLY A 706 55.31 45.17 -33.49
N THR A 707 54.74 43.97 -33.57
CA THR A 707 55.47 42.73 -33.83
C THR A 707 55.86 42.60 -35.30
N ARG A 708 56.96 41.87 -35.58
CA ARG A 708 57.37 41.54 -36.95
C ARG A 708 56.39 40.54 -37.57
N CYS A 709 55.97 40.84 -38.80
CA CYS A 709 55.14 40.01 -39.65
C CYS A 709 56.01 39.50 -40.81
N ASP A 710 56.19 38.19 -40.92
CA ASP A 710 56.95 37.45 -41.92
C ASP A 710 56.37 36.04 -42.13
N ALA A 711 57.02 35.21 -42.95
CA ALA A 711 56.62 33.82 -43.21
C ALA A 711 56.45 32.97 -41.93
N SER A 712 57.28 33.18 -40.90
CA SER A 712 57.17 32.45 -39.62
C SER A 712 55.91 32.86 -38.86
N SER A 713 55.62 34.16 -38.77
CA SER A 713 54.38 34.63 -38.14
C SER A 713 53.11 34.25 -38.90
N TYR A 714 53.17 34.24 -40.23
CA TYR A 714 52.11 33.73 -41.09
C TYR A 714 51.83 32.26 -40.78
N GLN A 715 52.88 31.44 -40.67
CA GLN A 715 52.74 30.02 -40.34
C GLN A 715 52.25 29.75 -38.92
N ARG A 716 52.16 30.74 -38.02
CA ARG A 716 51.52 30.56 -36.71
C ARG A 716 50.02 30.83 -36.73
N ARG A 717 49.46 31.42 -37.79
CA ARG A 717 48.05 31.83 -37.86
C ARG A 717 47.15 30.66 -38.24
N MET A 718 46.12 30.38 -37.44
CA MET A 718 45.19 29.27 -37.71
C MET A 718 44.53 29.37 -39.09
N TRP A 719 43.98 30.53 -39.45
CA TRP A 719 43.29 30.72 -40.73
C TRP A 719 44.21 30.47 -41.93
N CYS A 720 45.45 30.97 -41.86
CA CYS A 720 46.47 30.75 -42.89
C CYS A 720 46.87 29.28 -43.00
N ARG A 721 46.98 28.55 -41.88
CA ARG A 721 47.20 27.09 -41.89
C ARG A 721 46.00 26.36 -42.51
N ALA A 722 44.78 26.76 -42.15
CA ALA A 722 43.55 26.16 -42.67
C ALA A 722 43.43 26.30 -44.20
N GLU A 723 43.70 27.49 -44.73
CA GLU A 723 43.67 27.75 -46.18
C GLU A 723 44.70 26.90 -46.93
N GLN A 724 45.93 26.81 -46.41
CA GLN A 724 46.97 25.93 -46.95
C GLN A 724 46.54 24.46 -46.92
N LEU A 725 46.03 23.99 -45.78
CA LEU A 725 45.56 22.62 -45.61
C LEU A 725 44.44 22.30 -46.62
N CYS A 726 43.45 23.19 -46.76
CA CYS A 726 42.30 22.99 -47.64
C CYS A 726 42.70 22.94 -49.13
N TYR A 727 43.66 23.78 -49.54
CA TYR A 727 44.22 23.72 -50.89
C TYR A 727 44.96 22.41 -51.13
N SER A 728 45.92 22.10 -50.25
CA SER A 728 46.81 20.94 -50.41
C SER A 728 46.09 19.61 -50.33
N LEU A 729 45.05 19.49 -49.49
CA LEU A 729 44.18 18.31 -49.42
C LEU A 729 43.59 17.92 -50.79
N ARG A 730 43.38 18.91 -51.67
CA ARG A 730 42.72 18.71 -52.97
C ARG A 730 43.68 18.78 -54.17
N LYS A 731 44.71 19.63 -54.11
CA LYS A 731 45.59 19.93 -55.26
C LYS A 731 47.07 19.61 -54.99
N GLY A 732 47.43 19.19 -53.77
CA GLY A 732 48.82 19.04 -53.35
C GLY A 732 49.57 20.38 -53.29
N THR A 733 50.89 20.33 -53.11
CA THR A 733 51.73 21.53 -52.96
C THR A 733 52.35 22.04 -54.26
N GLY A 734 52.21 21.32 -55.39
CA GLY A 734 52.92 21.60 -56.63
C GLY A 734 52.61 22.94 -57.31
N ASN A 735 51.50 23.60 -56.93
CA ASN A 735 51.09 24.93 -57.40
C ASN A 735 50.96 25.93 -56.24
N MET A 736 51.68 25.71 -55.15
CA MET A 736 51.79 26.65 -54.03
C MET A 736 53.09 27.44 -54.13
N PHE A 737 53.01 28.74 -53.90
CA PHE A 737 54.14 29.65 -53.95
C PHE A 737 54.22 30.51 -52.69
N LEU A 738 55.44 30.81 -52.25
CA LEU A 738 55.74 31.78 -51.21
C LEU A 738 56.25 33.06 -51.87
N ALA A 739 55.54 34.16 -51.64
CA ALA A 739 55.91 35.51 -52.03
C ALA A 739 56.43 36.27 -50.80
N ALA A 740 57.72 36.58 -50.82
CA ALA A 740 58.37 37.37 -49.78
C ALA A 740 59.50 38.20 -50.39
N ASP A 741 59.57 39.45 -49.94
CA ASP A 741 60.64 40.41 -50.23
C ASP A 741 60.94 40.56 -51.75
N GLY A 742 59.89 40.56 -52.57
CA GLY A 742 59.96 40.75 -54.03
C GLY A 742 60.21 39.49 -54.86
N THR A 743 60.30 38.32 -54.21
CA THR A 743 60.59 37.04 -54.86
C THR A 743 59.44 36.05 -54.66
N VAL A 744 59.15 35.26 -55.71
CA VAL A 744 58.23 34.12 -55.63
C VAL A 744 59.00 32.82 -55.83
N ALA A 745 58.86 31.91 -54.87
CA ALA A 745 59.42 30.56 -54.94
C ALA A 745 58.35 29.50 -54.67
N PRO A 746 58.48 28.27 -55.21
CA PRO A 746 57.66 27.14 -54.78
C PRO A 746 57.80 26.89 -53.27
N VAL A 747 56.73 26.44 -52.63
CA VAL A 747 56.72 26.14 -51.20
C VAL A 747 57.49 24.83 -50.91
N GLU A 748 58.41 24.87 -49.94
CA GLU A 748 59.15 23.70 -49.43
C GLU A 748 58.23 22.71 -48.69
N ALA A 749 58.56 21.41 -48.70
CA ALA A 749 57.75 20.39 -48.03
C ALA A 749 57.61 20.61 -46.51
N SER A 750 58.66 21.13 -45.86
CA SER A 750 58.66 21.46 -44.42
C SER A 750 57.69 22.60 -44.08
N PHE A 751 57.52 23.56 -44.98
CA PHE A 751 56.59 24.68 -44.82
C PHE A 751 55.13 24.20 -44.75
N PHE A 752 54.84 23.05 -45.35
CA PHE A 752 53.51 22.45 -45.34
C PHE A 752 53.24 21.59 -44.09
N ALA A 753 54.26 20.97 -43.49
CA ALA A 753 54.09 20.20 -42.25
C ALA A 753 53.51 21.05 -41.11
N GLU A 754 53.93 22.31 -40.99
CA GLU A 754 53.37 23.26 -40.01
C GLU A 754 51.88 23.58 -40.29
N ALA A 755 51.43 23.50 -41.54
CA ALA A 755 50.04 23.75 -41.92
C ALA A 755 49.08 22.63 -41.48
N LEU A 756 49.57 21.41 -41.20
CA LEU A 756 48.77 20.31 -40.66
C LEU A 756 48.21 20.63 -39.27
N HIS A 757 48.95 21.41 -38.48
CA HIS A 757 48.60 21.77 -37.10
C HIS A 757 47.67 23.00 -37.06
N VAL A 758 46.56 22.97 -37.81
CA VAL A 758 45.64 24.11 -37.94
C VAL A 758 45.14 24.59 -36.57
N PHE A 759 44.68 23.68 -35.72
CA PHE A 759 44.04 24.02 -34.45
C PHE A 759 45.01 24.48 -33.36
N GLU A 760 46.31 24.30 -33.55
CA GLU A 760 47.35 24.90 -32.70
C GLU A 760 47.63 26.37 -33.08
N GLY A 761 47.13 26.82 -34.23
CA GLY A 761 47.38 28.16 -34.72
C GLY A 761 46.80 29.27 -33.83
N GLU A 762 47.48 30.41 -33.81
CA GLU A 762 47.08 31.62 -33.13
C GLU A 762 45.85 32.26 -33.80
N LEU A 763 44.91 32.72 -32.99
CA LEU A 763 43.70 33.41 -33.40
C LEU A 763 43.56 34.75 -32.71
N THR A 764 43.05 35.74 -33.45
CA THR A 764 42.72 37.05 -32.88
C THR A 764 41.61 36.92 -31.82
N CYS A 765 40.58 36.07 -32.04
CA CYS A 765 39.49 35.89 -31.07
C CYS A 765 39.97 35.37 -29.71
N CYS A 766 40.97 34.48 -29.70
CA CYS A 766 41.56 33.96 -28.46
C CYS A 766 42.43 34.99 -27.75
N ARG A 767 43.21 35.78 -28.52
CA ARG A 767 44.04 36.86 -27.98
C ARG A 767 43.19 37.95 -27.32
N LEU A 768 41.99 38.21 -27.85
CA LEU A 768 41.04 39.18 -27.31
C LEU A 768 40.10 38.58 -26.23
N GLY A 769 40.37 37.37 -25.75
CA GLY A 769 39.58 36.74 -24.68
C GLY A 769 38.12 36.46 -25.05
N HIS A 770 37.82 36.27 -26.35
CA HIS A 770 36.49 36.02 -26.89
C HIS A 770 35.43 37.09 -26.51
N ALA A 771 35.87 38.33 -26.27
CA ALA A 771 34.97 39.43 -25.92
C ALA A 771 33.86 39.62 -26.96
N GLY A 772 32.59 39.53 -26.52
CA GLY A 772 31.42 39.72 -27.38
C GLY A 772 31.15 38.59 -28.39
N ARG A 773 31.83 37.45 -28.29
CA ARG A 773 31.61 36.29 -29.19
C ARG A 773 31.24 35.03 -28.41
N PRO A 774 30.15 34.33 -28.77
CA PRO A 774 29.71 33.13 -28.05
C PRO A 774 30.57 31.88 -28.35
N PHE A 775 31.30 31.87 -29.47
CA PHE A 775 32.10 30.72 -29.94
C PHE A 775 33.50 31.15 -30.39
N CYS A 776 34.44 30.21 -30.35
CA CYS A 776 35.80 30.38 -30.87
C CYS A 776 35.84 30.03 -32.36
N ASP A 777 36.65 30.75 -33.16
CA ASP A 777 36.83 30.46 -34.59
C ASP A 777 37.31 29.01 -34.85
N ARG A 778 37.99 28.36 -33.88
CA ARG A 778 38.31 26.92 -33.94
C ARG A 778 37.07 26.06 -34.16
N GLN A 779 35.96 26.37 -33.50
CA GLN A 779 34.72 25.59 -33.62
C GLN A 779 34.11 25.72 -35.03
N SER A 780 34.27 26.88 -35.67
CA SER A 780 33.76 27.13 -37.02
C SER A 780 34.47 26.32 -38.11
N LEU A 781 35.72 25.91 -37.88
CA LEU A 781 36.51 25.11 -38.82
C LEU A 781 36.34 23.60 -38.67
N VAL A 782 35.65 23.11 -37.64
CA VAL A 782 35.49 21.66 -37.40
C VAL A 782 34.78 20.98 -38.57
N ALA A 783 33.58 21.44 -38.95
CA ALA A 783 32.82 20.79 -40.02
C ALA A 783 33.51 20.87 -41.39
N PRO A 784 34.03 22.03 -41.85
CA PRO A 784 34.70 22.11 -43.15
C PRO A 784 35.97 21.25 -43.25
N ILE A 785 36.80 21.22 -42.21
CA ILE A 785 38.02 20.40 -42.20
C ILE A 785 37.67 18.90 -42.06
N LEU A 786 36.68 18.55 -41.23
CA LEU A 786 36.19 17.18 -41.09
C LEU A 786 35.63 16.63 -42.41
N GLY A 787 34.92 17.46 -43.17
CA GLY A 787 34.38 17.11 -44.49
C GLY A 787 35.50 16.80 -45.48
N LEU A 788 36.49 17.69 -45.60
CA LEU A 788 37.64 17.48 -46.47
C LEU A 788 38.43 16.22 -46.07
N TYR A 789 38.64 16.00 -44.78
CA TYR A 789 39.28 14.79 -44.26
C TYR A 789 38.51 13.53 -44.67
N GLY A 790 37.18 13.51 -44.49
CA GLY A 790 36.33 12.40 -44.92
C GLY A 790 36.42 12.11 -46.41
N ALA A 791 36.47 13.16 -47.24
CA ALA A 791 36.61 13.03 -48.70
C ALA A 791 37.95 12.40 -49.11
N VAL A 792 39.03 12.69 -48.38
CA VAL A 792 40.34 12.06 -48.62
C VAL A 792 40.36 10.62 -48.10
N CYS A 793 39.75 10.33 -46.94
CA CYS A 793 39.61 8.95 -46.43
C CYS A 793 38.84 8.04 -47.40
N ALA A 794 37.80 8.55 -48.08
CA ALA A 794 37.02 7.79 -49.05
C ALA A 794 37.84 7.34 -50.29
N LYS A 795 38.95 8.02 -50.60
CA LYS A 795 39.84 7.71 -51.73
C LYS A 795 40.95 6.70 -51.40
N CYS A 796 41.15 6.39 -50.12
CA CYS A 796 42.28 5.59 -49.67
C CYS A 796 41.82 4.16 -49.34
N GLU A 797 42.18 3.19 -50.18
CA GLU A 797 41.86 1.77 -49.95
C GLU A 797 42.56 1.21 -48.70
N THR A 798 43.72 1.74 -48.30
CA THR A 798 44.50 1.23 -47.16
C THR A 798 43.98 1.67 -45.78
N CYS A 799 43.02 2.60 -45.70
CA CYS A 799 42.35 2.91 -44.42
C CYS A 799 41.36 1.80 -44.00
N ALA A 800 41.12 0.80 -44.85
CA ALA A 800 40.11 -0.24 -44.64
C ALA A 800 40.47 -1.29 -43.59
N GLU A 801 41.75 -1.58 -43.32
CA GLU A 801 42.16 -2.70 -42.47
C GLU A 801 42.67 -2.28 -41.07
N GLY A 802 42.02 -2.82 -40.03
CA GLY A 802 42.59 -3.00 -38.69
C GLY A 802 41.95 -2.21 -37.54
N ASP A 803 40.97 -2.80 -36.85
CA ASP A 803 41.10 -3.16 -35.41
C ASP A 803 39.93 -4.10 -34.96
N PRO A 804 40.17 -5.28 -34.35
CA PRO A 804 39.13 -6.20 -33.92
C PRO A 804 38.77 -5.98 -32.44
N LEU A 805 37.64 -5.33 -32.17
CA LEU A 805 37.01 -5.38 -30.85
C LEU A 805 35.52 -5.66 -31.01
N GLY A 806 35.19 -6.94 -31.01
CA GLY A 806 33.82 -7.43 -30.92
C GLY A 806 33.76 -8.94 -30.99
N GLU A 807 33.84 -9.61 -29.83
CA GLU A 807 32.98 -10.75 -29.47
C GLU A 807 33.49 -11.39 -28.18
N LEU A 808 32.73 -11.27 -27.09
CA LEU A 808 32.75 -12.22 -25.99
C LEU A 808 31.32 -12.34 -25.45
N SER A 809 30.60 -13.31 -26.03
CA SER A 809 29.47 -13.97 -25.40
C SER A 809 29.82 -15.46 -25.28
N SER A 810 29.83 -16.00 -24.06
CA SER A 810 29.12 -17.25 -23.72
C SER A 810 29.50 -17.74 -22.32
N HIS A 811 28.50 -18.34 -21.67
CA HIS A 811 28.53 -19.04 -20.39
C HIS A 811 29.65 -20.05 -20.17
N GLY A 812 29.97 -20.32 -18.90
CA GLY A 812 30.73 -21.50 -18.49
C GLY A 812 31.05 -21.51 -17.01
N ASN A 813 30.18 -22.14 -16.23
CA ASN A 813 30.29 -22.42 -14.80
C ASN A 813 31.46 -23.39 -14.49
N ASN A 814 32.28 -23.10 -13.47
CA ASN A 814 32.68 -24.02 -12.38
C ASN A 814 33.97 -23.58 -11.67
N GLY A 815 33.99 -23.76 -10.36
CA GLY A 815 35.19 -24.21 -9.65
C GLY A 815 35.85 -23.21 -8.72
N SER A 816 35.33 -23.16 -7.48
CA SER A 816 36.08 -23.35 -6.22
C SER A 816 37.51 -22.79 -6.06
N GLY A 817 37.75 -22.09 -4.96
CA GLY A 817 39.06 -22.07 -4.30
C GLY A 817 39.51 -20.69 -3.89
N GLY A 818 39.46 -20.42 -2.58
CA GLY A 818 39.78 -19.12 -2.01
C GLY A 818 41.27 -18.83 -1.83
N GLY A 819 41.51 -17.60 -1.42
CA GLY A 819 42.53 -17.28 -0.42
C GLY A 819 43.81 -16.62 -0.95
N GLY A 820 43.94 -15.33 -0.62
CA GLY A 820 45.17 -14.79 -0.03
C GLY A 820 46.28 -14.40 -0.98
N GLY A 821 46.38 -13.08 -1.24
CA GLY A 821 47.66 -12.44 -1.50
C GLY A 821 48.20 -11.86 -0.20
N GLY A 822 49.43 -12.20 0.11
CA GLY A 822 50.28 -11.57 1.11
C GLY A 822 51.72 -12.04 0.88
N GLU A 823 52.56 -11.11 0.41
CA GLU A 823 53.97 -10.86 0.79
C GLU A 823 54.92 -12.08 0.86
N ASP A 824 56.16 -12.12 0.40
CA ASP A 824 57.19 -11.22 -0.11
C ASP A 824 58.19 -12.16 -0.83
N GLY A 825 58.89 -11.78 -1.90
CA GLY A 825 60.17 -11.09 -1.81
C GLY A 825 61.36 -11.98 -2.21
N ARG A 826 62.18 -11.47 -3.14
CA ARG A 826 63.55 -11.90 -3.52
C ARG A 826 63.62 -13.27 -4.21
N GLY A 827 64.38 -13.50 -5.26
CA GLY A 827 65.59 -12.93 -5.83
C GLY A 827 66.27 -14.15 -6.45
N ASP A 828 66.53 -14.19 -7.74
CA ASP A 828 67.85 -13.90 -8.33
C ASP A 828 68.14 -15.03 -9.34
N GLY A 829 68.94 -14.72 -10.35
CA GLY A 829 69.79 -15.72 -11.01
C GLY A 829 69.28 -16.42 -12.26
N GLY A 830 69.79 -15.97 -13.40
CA GLY A 830 70.47 -16.88 -14.33
C GLY A 830 69.72 -17.22 -15.61
N GLY A 831 70.27 -16.75 -16.73
CA GLY A 831 69.79 -17.01 -18.08
C GLY A 831 70.22 -18.36 -18.65
N ASP A 832 69.83 -18.61 -19.90
CA ASP A 832 70.75 -18.85 -21.01
C ASP A 832 69.99 -18.95 -22.35
N GLY A 833 70.63 -18.47 -23.41
CA GLY A 833 70.71 -19.17 -24.70
C GLY A 833 69.55 -19.18 -25.68
N GLY A 834 69.70 -18.41 -26.77
CA GLY A 834 69.92 -19.09 -28.07
C GLY A 834 68.92 -18.89 -29.22
N GLU A 835 69.18 -17.86 -30.03
CA GLU A 835 69.52 -17.92 -31.48
C GLU A 835 68.49 -18.19 -32.61
N ARG A 836 68.71 -17.39 -33.70
CA ARG A 836 68.35 -17.49 -35.15
C ARG A 836 66.95 -16.99 -35.55
N GLY A 837 66.78 -16.01 -36.44
CA GLY A 837 67.37 -15.71 -37.77
C GLY A 837 66.22 -15.86 -38.80
N SER A 838 65.99 -15.09 -39.88
CA SER A 838 66.79 -14.21 -40.74
C SER A 838 65.89 -13.66 -41.89
N GLY A 839 66.23 -12.48 -42.46
CA GLY A 839 65.95 -12.05 -43.86
C GLY A 839 64.57 -11.41 -44.14
N GLY A 840 64.39 -10.28 -44.82
CA GLY A 840 65.27 -9.45 -45.67
C GLY A 840 64.77 -9.44 -47.12
N ASP A 841 64.26 -8.32 -47.63
CA ASP A 841 64.57 -7.75 -48.96
C ASP A 841 63.72 -6.50 -49.28
N GLY A 842 64.36 -5.51 -49.93
CA GLY A 842 63.81 -4.18 -50.23
C GLY A 842 63.38 -3.98 -51.68
N ASP A 843 62.86 -2.78 -51.99
CA ASP A 843 62.65 -2.32 -53.37
C ASP A 843 62.80 -0.80 -53.55
N LYS A 844 63.08 -0.43 -54.80
CA LYS A 844 63.74 0.77 -55.33
C LYS A 844 62.80 1.95 -55.57
N GLY A 845 63.37 3.15 -55.53
CA GLY A 845 62.70 4.42 -55.78
C GLY A 845 62.46 4.78 -57.25
N GLY A 846 61.30 5.38 -57.49
CA GLY A 846 60.96 6.23 -58.63
C GLY A 846 60.15 7.43 -58.11
N ALA A 847 60.46 8.64 -58.57
CA ALA A 847 59.84 9.89 -58.10
C ALA A 847 58.32 9.89 -58.38
N PRO A 848 57.45 10.16 -57.40
CA PRO A 848 56.05 9.90 -57.60
C PRO A 848 55.23 11.13 -58.04
N GLY A 849 54.32 10.90 -58.97
CA GLY A 849 53.27 11.85 -59.36
C GLY A 849 52.29 12.15 -58.23
N ALA A 850 51.43 13.14 -58.44
CA ALA A 850 50.50 13.73 -57.45
C ALA A 850 49.73 12.72 -56.56
N SER A 851 49.50 11.49 -57.03
CA SER A 851 48.92 10.38 -56.27
C SER A 851 49.72 9.96 -55.02
N ALA A 852 51.06 9.84 -55.08
CA ALA A 852 51.80 9.44 -53.89
C ALA A 852 51.93 10.56 -52.85
N SER A 853 51.81 11.83 -53.27
CA SER A 853 51.82 12.97 -52.35
C SER A 853 50.61 12.94 -51.39
N VAL A 854 49.45 12.45 -51.85
CA VAL A 854 48.23 12.31 -51.03
C VAL A 854 48.32 11.12 -50.08
N GLN A 855 49.00 10.04 -50.47
CA GLN A 855 49.13 8.83 -49.65
C GLN A 855 50.16 9.00 -48.52
N THR A 856 51.31 9.61 -48.79
CA THR A 856 52.27 10.04 -47.75
C THR A 856 51.61 11.05 -46.80
N PHE A 857 50.76 11.91 -47.33
CA PHE A 857 50.02 12.90 -46.56
C PHE A 857 48.98 12.28 -45.60
N LEU A 858 48.25 11.24 -46.03
CA LEU A 858 47.35 10.50 -45.15
C LEU A 858 48.10 9.77 -44.03
N GLN A 859 49.28 9.21 -44.32
CA GLN A 859 50.11 8.56 -43.31
C GLN A 859 50.57 9.56 -42.24
N GLU A 860 50.98 10.76 -42.65
CA GLU A 860 51.38 11.83 -41.71
C GLU A 860 50.19 12.33 -40.87
N ILE A 861 49.00 12.44 -41.49
CA ILE A 861 47.77 12.79 -40.76
C ILE A 861 47.40 11.71 -39.74
N GLU A 862 47.50 10.43 -40.09
CA GLU A 862 47.19 9.34 -39.16
C GLU A 862 48.22 9.24 -38.03
N ALA A 863 49.50 9.44 -38.32
CA ALA A 863 50.57 9.43 -37.33
C ALA A 863 50.40 10.56 -36.28
N ASN A 864 49.85 11.71 -36.68
CA ASN A 864 49.66 12.88 -35.83
C ASN A 864 48.18 13.22 -35.58
N ARG A 865 47.28 12.23 -35.72
CA ARG A 865 45.83 12.44 -35.78
C ARG A 865 45.26 13.25 -34.62
N ASP A 866 45.69 12.96 -33.40
CA ASP A 866 45.14 13.60 -32.20
C ASP A 866 45.68 15.03 -32.00
N GLN A 867 46.81 15.38 -32.65
CA GLN A 867 47.34 16.75 -32.70
C GLN A 867 46.67 17.56 -33.81
N ILE A 868 46.40 16.93 -34.95
CA ILE A 868 45.73 17.55 -36.12
C ILE A 868 44.24 17.74 -35.87
N PHE A 869 43.59 16.77 -35.22
CA PHE A 869 42.17 16.78 -34.85
C PHE A 869 41.99 16.67 -33.34
N PRO A 870 42.35 17.72 -32.58
CA PRO A 870 42.29 17.65 -31.13
C PRO A 870 40.84 17.44 -30.65
N PRO A 871 40.60 16.51 -29.70
CA PRO A 871 39.24 16.22 -29.25
C PRO A 871 38.62 17.43 -28.54
N THR A 872 39.45 18.21 -27.83
CA THR A 872 39.04 19.41 -27.08
C THR A 872 40.13 20.48 -27.16
N PHE A 873 39.81 21.71 -26.79
CA PHE A 873 40.79 22.76 -26.51
C PHE A 873 40.39 23.59 -25.31
N GLU A 874 41.36 24.26 -24.69
CA GLU A 874 41.09 25.21 -23.60
C GLU A 874 40.73 26.58 -24.17
N ARG A 875 39.47 26.97 -23.97
CA ARG A 875 38.97 28.31 -24.28
C ARG A 875 39.15 29.21 -23.07
N VAL A 876 39.90 30.28 -23.26
CA VAL A 876 40.05 31.35 -22.27
C VAL A 876 39.10 32.49 -22.60
N SER A 877 38.26 32.88 -21.65
CA SER A 877 37.34 34.03 -21.78
C SER A 877 37.44 34.95 -20.56
N ALA A 878 37.05 36.22 -20.75
CA ALA A 878 36.91 37.16 -19.64
C ALA A 878 35.62 36.85 -18.85
N GLY A 879 35.76 36.58 -17.56
CA GLY A 879 34.64 36.36 -16.65
C GLY A 879 33.92 37.67 -16.29
N PRO A 880 32.72 37.58 -15.70
CA PRO A 880 31.90 38.75 -15.33
C PRO A 880 32.62 39.76 -14.43
N ASP A 881 33.56 39.27 -13.61
CA ASP A 881 34.31 40.06 -12.64
C ASP A 881 35.70 40.51 -13.16
N GLY A 882 35.96 40.34 -14.47
CA GLY A 882 37.28 40.60 -15.08
C GLY A 882 38.31 39.49 -14.87
N GLY A 883 37.94 38.40 -14.17
CA GLY A 883 38.79 37.22 -13.96
C GLY A 883 38.90 36.32 -15.20
N ARG A 884 39.99 35.54 -15.30
CA ARG A 884 40.22 34.61 -16.41
C ARG A 884 39.41 33.31 -16.21
N VAL A 885 38.48 33.01 -17.12
CA VAL A 885 37.71 31.75 -17.13
C VAL A 885 38.32 30.83 -18.18
N VAL A 886 38.77 29.65 -17.77
CA VAL A 886 39.27 28.59 -18.66
C VAL A 886 38.21 27.50 -18.75
N GLU A 887 37.74 27.20 -19.96
CA GLU A 887 36.73 26.20 -20.25
C GLU A 887 37.28 25.20 -21.27
N THR A 888 37.21 23.90 -20.98
CA THR A 888 37.51 22.86 -21.95
C THR A 888 36.33 22.72 -22.91
N VAL A 889 36.54 23.08 -24.17
CA VAL A 889 35.50 23.04 -25.23
C VAL A 889 35.80 21.88 -26.18
N GLU A 890 34.78 21.08 -26.48
CA GLU A 890 34.87 19.98 -27.45
C GLU A 890 35.00 20.52 -28.88
N LEU A 891 35.97 19.99 -29.64
CA LEU A 891 36.16 20.29 -31.07
C LEU A 891 35.79 19.07 -31.90
N PHE A 892 36.69 18.10 -31.97
CA PHE A 892 36.49 16.91 -32.79
C PHE A 892 35.86 15.75 -32.02
N GLY A 893 36.07 15.63 -30.70
CA GLY A 893 35.51 14.54 -29.88
C GLY A 893 35.54 13.18 -30.60
N ASP A 894 34.37 12.55 -30.74
CA ASP A 894 34.17 11.28 -31.45
C ASP A 894 33.94 11.44 -32.98
N LEU A 895 34.01 12.65 -33.54
CA LEU A 895 33.63 12.94 -34.93
C LEU A 895 34.59 12.34 -35.95
N VAL A 896 35.89 12.33 -35.68
CA VAL A 896 36.92 11.78 -36.59
C VAL A 896 36.71 10.28 -36.86
N PRO A 897 36.62 9.40 -35.84
CA PRO A 897 36.37 7.97 -36.09
C PRO A 897 35.00 7.72 -36.74
N ARG A 898 33.98 8.53 -36.44
CA ARG A 898 32.65 8.42 -37.09
C ARG A 898 32.68 8.85 -38.56
N MET A 899 33.42 9.91 -38.89
CA MET A 899 33.60 10.36 -40.28
C MET A 899 34.34 9.30 -41.10
N LYS A 900 35.37 8.65 -40.53
CA LYS A 900 36.01 7.49 -41.16
C LYS A 900 35.04 6.34 -41.42
N ALA A 901 34.18 6.02 -40.44
CA ALA A 901 33.18 4.96 -40.61
C ALA A 901 32.17 5.30 -41.72
N HIS A 902 31.72 6.57 -41.80
CA HIS A 902 30.87 7.08 -42.87
C HIS A 902 31.56 6.98 -44.25
N ALA A 903 32.85 7.30 -44.32
CA ALA A 903 33.64 7.16 -45.54
C ALA A 903 33.75 5.69 -45.99
N LYS A 904 34.02 4.76 -45.06
CA LYS A 904 34.10 3.31 -45.35
C LYS A 904 32.79 2.70 -45.84
N GLN A 905 31.65 3.22 -45.39
CA GLN A 905 30.32 2.72 -45.78
C GLN A 905 29.88 3.18 -47.18
N GLY A 906 30.74 3.91 -47.93
CA GLY A 906 30.42 4.39 -49.28
C GLY A 906 29.31 5.46 -49.30
N LEU A 907 29.01 6.07 -48.14
CA LEU A 907 27.98 7.11 -47.99
C LEU A 907 28.47 8.49 -48.46
N LEU A 908 29.78 8.64 -48.70
CA LEU A 908 30.38 9.76 -49.41
C LEU A 908 30.34 9.47 -50.91
N ARG A 909 29.22 9.78 -51.58
CA ARG A 909 29.17 9.76 -53.05
C ARG A 909 29.81 11.04 -53.57
N HIS A 910 31.12 11.02 -53.82
CA HIS A 910 31.72 12.05 -54.66
C HIS A 910 32.77 11.52 -55.61
N ASP A 911 32.48 11.66 -56.91
CA ASP A 911 33.47 11.69 -57.97
C ASP A 911 34.30 12.97 -57.80
N LEU A 912 35.33 12.89 -56.98
CA LEU A 912 36.42 13.86 -57.01
C LEU A 912 37.26 13.57 -58.27
N ALA A 913 36.69 13.88 -59.44
CA ALA A 913 37.37 13.79 -60.72
C ALA A 913 38.72 14.51 -60.63
N ALA A 914 39.79 13.76 -60.83
CA ALA A 914 41.09 14.34 -61.15
C ALA A 914 40.93 15.10 -62.48
N ASP A 915 41.44 16.32 -62.55
CA ASP A 915 41.69 16.99 -63.83
C ASP A 915 42.77 16.16 -64.55
N GLU A 916 42.39 15.12 -65.29
CA GLU A 916 43.25 14.45 -66.26
C GLU A 916 43.37 15.36 -67.49
N GLU A 917 44.26 16.35 -67.42
CA GLU A 917 44.78 16.99 -68.64
C GLU A 917 46.19 17.51 -68.38
N THR A 918 47.16 16.59 -68.29
CA THR A 918 48.57 16.85 -68.65
C THR A 918 49.38 15.55 -68.69
N THR A 919 49.10 14.67 -69.66
CA THR A 919 50.12 13.70 -70.11
C THR A 919 49.84 13.25 -71.54
N LEU A 920 50.47 13.94 -72.48
CA LEU A 920 50.65 13.47 -73.85
C LEU A 920 51.62 12.27 -73.83
N GLY A 921 51.08 11.07 -74.09
CA GLY A 921 51.75 9.94 -74.75
C GLY A 921 52.90 9.20 -74.04
N ILE A 922 52.76 7.89 -73.88
CA ILE A 922 53.41 6.86 -74.75
C ILE A 922 52.95 5.47 -74.30
N ARG A 923 52.43 4.69 -75.25
CA ARG A 923 51.92 3.31 -75.15
C ARG A 923 53.04 2.30 -74.89
N PHE A 924 52.72 1.15 -74.28
CA PHE A 924 52.94 -0.18 -74.88
C PHE A 924 52.01 -1.24 -74.26
N THR A 925 51.15 -1.79 -75.12
CA THR A 925 50.41 -3.06 -75.01
C THR A 925 51.35 -4.27 -74.94
N ILE A 926 50.94 -5.37 -74.29
CA ILE A 926 51.04 -6.75 -74.81
C ILE A 926 50.09 -7.67 -74.03
N GLU A 927 49.34 -8.44 -74.81
CA GLU A 927 48.43 -9.54 -74.45
C GLU A 927 49.19 -10.78 -73.92
N HIS A 928 48.48 -11.64 -73.18
CA HIS A 928 48.38 -13.11 -73.37
C HIS A 928 47.56 -13.62 -72.17
N GLY A 929 46.36 -14.21 -72.37
CA GLY A 929 46.18 -15.58 -72.88
C GLY A 929 46.48 -16.56 -71.74
N SER A 930 45.66 -17.53 -71.34
CA SER A 930 44.56 -18.22 -72.01
C SER A 930 44.13 -19.36 -71.05
N ILE A 931 42.83 -19.60 -70.85
CA ILE A 931 42.05 -20.76 -71.37
C ILE A 931 42.07 -21.98 -70.43
N GLU A 932 40.98 -22.24 -69.69
CA GLU A 932 39.94 -23.29 -69.94
C GLU A 932 40.35 -24.68 -69.37
N ARG A 933 39.51 -25.63 -68.94
CA ARG A 933 38.09 -25.96 -69.18
C ARG A 933 37.71 -27.14 -68.27
N ARG A 934 36.39 -27.23 -67.94
CA ARG A 934 35.53 -28.46 -67.86
C ARG A 934 35.94 -29.59 -66.88
N SER A 935 35.04 -30.40 -66.29
CA SER A 935 33.60 -30.56 -66.37
C SER A 935 33.11 -31.53 -65.29
N SER A 936 31.90 -31.27 -64.77
CA SER A 936 30.79 -32.23 -64.57
C SER A 936 30.99 -33.54 -63.77
N ARG A 937 30.17 -33.77 -62.73
CA ARG A 937 28.87 -34.49 -62.82
C ARG A 937 28.25 -34.75 -61.42
N SER A 938 26.97 -34.36 -61.32
CA SER A 938 25.84 -34.82 -60.46
C SER A 938 25.68 -36.37 -60.39
N PRO A 939 24.75 -37.01 -59.61
CA PRO A 939 23.35 -36.56 -59.40
C PRO A 939 22.47 -37.08 -58.22
N LYS A 940 21.21 -36.58 -58.24
CA LYS A 940 19.92 -37.08 -57.68
C LYS A 940 19.59 -36.69 -56.22
N GLY A 941 18.35 -36.31 -55.87
CA GLY A 941 17.10 -36.20 -56.63
C GLY A 941 15.91 -35.79 -55.72
N ASP A 942 14.82 -35.43 -56.40
CA ASP A 942 13.40 -35.43 -55.98
C ASP A 942 12.75 -34.16 -55.37
N THR A 943 11.88 -33.58 -56.21
CA THR A 943 10.79 -32.59 -56.03
C THR A 943 9.51 -33.26 -55.45
N PRO A 944 8.29 -32.64 -55.29
CA PRO A 944 7.81 -31.32 -55.76
C PRO A 944 6.82 -30.53 -54.86
N SER A 945 6.52 -29.29 -55.31
CA SER A 945 5.24 -28.55 -55.20
C SER A 945 4.71 -28.17 -53.79
N GLY A 946 4.21 -26.98 -53.49
CA GLY A 946 3.71 -25.87 -54.29
C GLY A 946 2.32 -25.46 -53.80
N ARG A 947 2.12 -24.20 -53.39
CA ARG A 947 0.91 -23.33 -53.58
C ARG A 947 0.95 -22.17 -52.58
N LYS A 948 1.02 -20.92 -53.10
CA LYS A 948 -0.09 -19.94 -53.26
C LYS A 948 -0.55 -19.37 -51.90
N GLN A 949 -0.73 -18.07 -51.69
CA GLN A 949 -1.24 -17.06 -52.61
C GLN A 949 -0.98 -15.65 -52.05
N ALA A 950 -0.81 -14.70 -52.97
CA ALA A 950 -0.61 -13.28 -52.73
C ALA A 950 -1.92 -12.47 -52.78
N SER A 951 -1.87 -11.26 -52.22
CA SER A 951 -2.51 -10.02 -52.73
C SER A 951 -4.05 -9.94 -52.60
N LYS A 952 -4.74 -8.79 -52.53
CA LYS A 952 -4.44 -7.37 -52.76
C LYS A 952 -5.70 -6.55 -52.37
N GLN A 953 -5.50 -5.26 -52.07
CA GLN A 953 -6.36 -4.11 -52.41
C GLN A 953 -7.86 -4.04 -51.99
N GLY A 954 -8.18 -2.96 -51.25
CA GLY A 954 -8.84 -1.79 -51.88
C GLY A 954 -10.32 -1.52 -51.58
N SER A 955 -10.56 -0.29 -51.10
CA SER A 955 -11.68 0.63 -51.42
C SER A 955 -12.86 0.82 -50.44
N ILE A 956 -12.99 2.10 -50.02
CA ILE A 956 -14.14 3.03 -50.11
C ILE A 956 -15.48 2.64 -49.43
N GLY A 957 -15.96 3.50 -48.53
CA GLY A 957 -17.39 3.57 -48.16
C GLY A 957 -17.73 4.41 -46.92
N LEU A 958 -18.26 5.61 -47.13
CA LEU A 958 -18.78 6.57 -46.14
C LEU A 958 -20.01 6.08 -45.32
N ARG A 959 -20.14 6.54 -44.06
CA ARG A 959 -21.28 7.28 -43.44
C ARG A 959 -21.06 7.45 -41.92
N ARG A 960 -20.88 8.70 -41.42
CA ARG A 960 -21.81 9.51 -40.55
C ARG A 960 -22.35 8.76 -39.30
N ALA A 961 -22.33 9.27 -38.07
CA ALA A 961 -22.07 10.61 -37.53
C ALA A 961 -21.91 10.58 -35.98
N SER A 962 -21.31 11.67 -35.44
CA SER A 962 -21.50 12.33 -34.11
C SER A 962 -21.24 11.54 -32.82
N GLY A 963 -20.57 12.05 -31.79
CA GLY A 963 -19.97 13.37 -31.52
C GLY A 963 -19.29 13.32 -30.13
N SER A 964 -18.00 13.62 -30.10
CA SER A 964 -17.31 14.70 -29.35
C SER A 964 -17.10 14.51 -27.84
N ALA A 965 -15.82 14.51 -27.49
CA ALA A 965 -15.27 14.52 -26.15
C ALA A 965 -14.83 15.95 -25.71
N LEU A 966 -14.68 16.09 -24.39
CA LEU A 966 -13.67 16.90 -23.66
C LEU A 966 -13.80 18.44 -23.55
N ALA A 967 -14.11 18.86 -22.30
CA ALA A 967 -13.46 19.89 -21.44
C ALA A 967 -13.48 21.39 -21.87
N PRO A 968 -13.10 22.38 -21.02
CA PRO A 968 -13.03 22.55 -19.54
C PRO A 968 -13.82 23.83 -19.06
N PRO A 969 -13.75 24.27 -17.77
CA PRO A 969 -14.67 25.28 -17.20
C PRO A 969 -14.09 26.72 -17.21
N PRO A 970 -14.92 27.75 -16.95
CA PRO A 970 -14.43 29.05 -16.51
C PRO A 970 -14.88 29.41 -15.07
N SER A 971 -14.02 30.21 -14.46
CA SER A 971 -14.06 30.81 -13.13
C SER A 971 -14.74 32.18 -13.07
N VAL A 972 -15.00 32.63 -11.83
CA VAL A 972 -15.11 34.03 -11.30
C VAL A 972 -16.50 34.71 -11.29
N ARG A 973 -17.09 34.94 -10.09
CA ARG A 973 -17.17 36.25 -9.38
C ARG A 973 -18.10 36.22 -8.15
N CYS A 974 -17.60 36.78 -7.04
CA CYS A 974 -18.32 37.23 -5.84
C CYS A 974 -19.20 38.46 -6.11
N ASN A 975 -20.22 38.74 -5.27
CA ASN A 975 -20.35 39.86 -4.30
C ASN A 975 -21.83 39.98 -3.73
N PRO A 976 -22.24 40.93 -2.84
CA PRO A 976 -22.54 40.72 -1.41
C PRO A 976 -23.91 41.29 -0.90
N ARG A 977 -24.13 41.23 0.44
CA ARG A 977 -25.03 42.01 1.35
C ARG A 977 -26.41 41.44 1.77
N GLU A 978 -26.48 40.98 3.03
CA GLU A 978 -27.20 41.52 4.22
C GLU A 978 -28.59 42.19 4.09
N PRO A 979 -29.43 42.20 5.17
CA PRO A 979 -29.11 42.11 6.60
C PRO A 979 -29.40 40.78 7.30
#